data_AF-W2WH67-F1
#
_entry.id   AF-W2WH67-F1
#
_cell.length_a   1.000
_cell.length_b   1.000
_cell.length_c   1.000
_cell.angle_alpha   90.00
_cell.angle_beta   90.00
_cell.angle_gamma   90.00
#
_symmetry.space_group_name_H-M   'P 1'
#
loop_
_entity.id
_entity.type
_entity.pdbx_description
1 polymer ?
#
loop_
_entity_poly.entity_id
_entity_poly.type
_entity_poly.pdbx_seq_one_letter_code
_entity_poly.pdbx_strand_id
1 'polypeptide(L)'
;MWRRSGTALSQRLALSEEVSEALYGRVKKPVVALESTIISHGMPFPQNLEMAKHVEEIVRSHGACPATVCIADGSLKVGLAEQDLTQLAELGAGAKKCSTRDIAVAVTDKKVVGATTVSSTMRIAHAAGIKVFVTGGIGGVHRFCEETMDISTDLMELSRTPVAVVCAGVKSILDIPRTLEFLETHSVPVIGYKTDQFPAFFTQDSGEKAHLRRDTSQDIARLILESEALELPNGHIIAVPNPEPVPSELINEAIELGLKEVADKNIHGQAVTPYLLKRVNEITQGVSLTSNIDLVNNNATVGSQIACALFALENGYVVDSLANSVVDYSLPDKKPSSTSSGNRVLVVGGLVLDIISSSTSPLIRGTSNIGTIKQSSGGVGRNIAECLHRLRLDPLLVSSIGSDASGSILLENLKKLGMNTSGIRISDNLSTAVYSAVLDSTGDMDAAVADMSAFESIESKVISDKAIDKAKLVIADGNLIPATIGDLFTRCVHLGVDTWFEPTSVQKAIRVVEGGGVSSMKYMSPNADELHAISNAIRQETELSAENNAAHERFPLTKESGIIPQEEMERLKNDLITTLLAMADGDTKRPKHVMVTLGKNGVLVASINMAADNLREIVDDCDFDVEIWGMHHVHGGHSVTMVHLPGIEIPVKNCTGAGDSLVGGTVYGLLEGYDILQSCHMGMIAARKSLASEHAISPELAPQILYSEP
;
A
#
# COMPACT_ATOMS: atom_id res chain seq x y z
N MET A 1 -25.60 -3.37 4.67
CA MET A 1 -25.31 -2.92 3.29
C MET A 1 -23.92 -2.27 3.32
N TRP A 2 -22.86 -3.06 3.12
CA TRP A 2 -21.46 -2.64 3.30
C TRP A 2 -20.99 -1.87 2.06
N ARG A 3 -20.64 -0.57 2.19
CA ARG A 3 -20.06 0.21 1.09
C ARG A 3 -18.60 -0.22 0.90
N ARG A 4 -18.31 -0.91 -0.22
CA ARG A 4 -16.96 -1.30 -0.62
C ARG A 4 -16.12 -0.06 -0.96
N SER A 5 -14.97 0.10 -0.32
CA SER A 5 -13.92 1.03 -0.75
C SER A 5 -13.37 0.57 -2.10
N GLY A 6 -13.71 1.29 -3.17
CA GLY A 6 -13.24 0.97 -4.52
C GLY A 6 -13.73 1.99 -5.54
N THR A 7 -13.25 1.89 -6.78
CA THR A 7 -13.64 2.79 -7.88
C THR A 7 -15.16 2.77 -8.10
N ALA A 8 -15.70 3.81 -8.73
CA ALA A 8 -17.13 3.84 -9.07
C ALA A 8 -17.58 2.61 -9.90
N LEU A 9 -16.64 2.00 -10.65
CA LEU A 9 -16.86 0.76 -11.38
C LEU A 9 -16.94 -0.46 -10.44
N SER A 10 -16.05 -0.58 -9.45
CA SER A 10 -16.05 -1.72 -8.51
C SER A 10 -17.29 -1.74 -7.61
N GLN A 11 -17.92 -0.59 -7.38
CA GLN A 11 -19.18 -0.47 -6.64
C GLN A 11 -20.40 -0.97 -7.44
N ARG A 12 -20.28 -1.14 -8.77
CA ARG A 12 -21.34 -1.62 -9.66
C ARG A 12 -21.22 -3.12 -10.01
N LEU A 13 -20.24 -3.80 -9.41
CA LEU A 13 -20.02 -5.23 -9.62
C LEU A 13 -21.01 -6.05 -8.81
N ALA A 14 -21.70 -6.96 -9.48
CA ALA A 14 -22.48 -8.03 -8.90
C ALA A 14 -21.64 -9.31 -8.92
N LEU A 15 -20.90 -9.58 -7.84
CA LEU A 15 -20.12 -10.81 -7.71
C LEU A 15 -21.04 -11.95 -7.26
N SER A 16 -20.87 -13.13 -7.85
CA SER A 16 -21.42 -14.36 -7.27
C SER A 16 -20.85 -14.60 -5.87
N GLU A 17 -21.55 -15.40 -5.06
CA GLU A 17 -21.08 -15.79 -3.73
C GLU A 17 -19.72 -16.50 -3.82
N GLU A 18 -19.57 -17.45 -4.73
CA GLU A 18 -18.32 -18.20 -4.97
C GLU A 18 -17.13 -17.26 -5.27
N VAL A 19 -17.32 -16.31 -6.20
CA VAL A 19 -16.26 -15.35 -6.57
C VAL A 19 -15.99 -14.35 -5.45
N SER A 20 -17.02 -13.88 -4.75
CA SER A 20 -16.85 -12.95 -3.62
C SER A 20 -16.10 -13.62 -2.46
N GLU A 21 -16.35 -14.89 -2.17
CA GLU A 21 -15.61 -15.66 -1.18
C GLU A 21 -14.17 -15.94 -1.62
N ALA A 22 -13.95 -16.29 -2.89
CA ALA A 22 -12.62 -16.52 -3.42
C ALA A 22 -11.72 -15.27 -3.33
N LEU A 23 -12.26 -14.08 -3.61
CA LEU A 23 -11.51 -12.82 -3.58
C LEU A 23 -11.40 -12.20 -2.17
N TYR A 24 -12.50 -12.20 -1.41
CA TYR A 24 -12.64 -11.40 -0.19
C TYR A 24 -13.05 -12.21 1.04
N GLY A 25 -13.24 -13.52 0.90
CA GLY A 25 -13.55 -14.41 2.01
C GLY A 25 -12.38 -14.62 2.97
N ARG A 26 -12.64 -15.38 4.04
CA ARG A 26 -11.61 -15.73 5.03
C ARG A 26 -10.53 -16.65 4.45
N VAL A 27 -10.94 -17.53 3.54
CA VAL A 27 -10.05 -18.43 2.80
C VAL A 27 -10.14 -18.02 1.34
N LYS A 28 -9.17 -17.21 0.90
CA LYS A 28 -9.10 -16.76 -0.49
C LYS A 28 -8.70 -17.93 -1.41
N LYS A 29 -9.07 -17.82 -2.68
CA LYS A 29 -8.71 -18.78 -3.74
C LYS A 29 -8.29 -18.01 -5.00
N PRO A 30 -7.42 -18.59 -5.85
CA PRO A 30 -7.14 -18.02 -7.17
C PRO A 30 -8.43 -17.93 -7.98
N VAL A 31 -8.56 -16.87 -8.79
CA VAL A 31 -9.75 -16.63 -9.63
C VAL A 31 -9.32 -16.43 -11.07
N VAL A 32 -10.04 -17.07 -12.01
CA VAL A 32 -9.83 -16.94 -13.45
C VAL A 32 -11.08 -16.35 -14.08
N ALA A 33 -10.95 -15.18 -14.71
CA ALA A 33 -12.03 -14.59 -15.48
C ALA A 33 -12.28 -15.37 -16.79
N LEU A 34 -13.53 -15.39 -17.23
CA LEU A 34 -13.97 -15.98 -18.51
C LEU A 34 -14.92 -15.00 -19.22
N GLU A 35 -14.81 -14.87 -20.55
CA GLU A 35 -15.69 -13.97 -21.32
C GLU A 35 -17.01 -14.64 -21.72
N SER A 36 -18.05 -13.84 -21.95
CA SER A 36 -19.35 -14.34 -22.42
C SER A 36 -19.56 -14.24 -23.93
N THR A 37 -18.75 -13.46 -24.67
CA THR A 37 -18.88 -13.36 -26.14
C THR A 37 -18.65 -14.71 -26.83
N ILE A 38 -17.70 -15.52 -26.34
CA ILE A 38 -17.44 -16.85 -26.89
C ILE A 38 -18.67 -17.77 -26.75
N ILE A 39 -19.44 -17.61 -25.68
CA ILE A 39 -20.67 -18.37 -25.41
C ILE A 39 -21.80 -17.93 -26.35
N SER A 40 -22.06 -16.62 -26.43
CA SER A 40 -23.21 -16.13 -27.18
C SER A 40 -22.98 -16.01 -28.70
N HIS A 41 -21.74 -15.72 -29.13
CA HIS A 41 -21.40 -15.41 -30.53
C HIS A 41 -20.30 -16.29 -31.11
N GLY A 42 -19.60 -17.07 -30.28
CA GLY A 42 -18.48 -17.91 -30.72
C GLY A 42 -18.90 -19.33 -31.11
N MET A 43 -19.97 -19.87 -30.51
CA MET A 43 -20.42 -21.25 -30.71
C MET A 43 -21.96 -21.34 -30.74
N PRO A 44 -22.54 -22.31 -31.47
CA PRO A 44 -23.98 -22.55 -31.46
C PRO A 44 -24.45 -23.24 -30.17
N PHE A 45 -25.74 -23.13 -29.86
CA PHE A 45 -26.38 -23.91 -28.80
C PHE A 45 -26.70 -25.33 -29.28
N PRO A 46 -26.52 -26.39 -28.46
CA PRO A 46 -26.11 -26.38 -27.04
C PRO A 46 -24.59 -26.41 -26.78
N GLN A 47 -23.77 -26.50 -27.83
CA GLN A 47 -22.31 -26.65 -27.69
C GLN A 47 -21.66 -25.50 -26.92
N ASN A 48 -22.19 -24.29 -27.04
CA ASN A 48 -21.74 -23.13 -26.28
C ASN A 48 -21.89 -23.28 -24.76
N LEU A 49 -23.02 -23.84 -24.30
CA LEU A 49 -23.29 -24.10 -22.89
C LEU A 49 -22.43 -25.26 -22.37
N GLU A 50 -22.32 -26.33 -23.15
CA GLU A 50 -21.47 -27.48 -22.82
C GLU A 50 -20.01 -27.06 -22.66
N MET A 51 -19.49 -26.29 -23.63
CA MET A 51 -18.14 -25.72 -23.56
C MET A 51 -17.98 -24.83 -22.34
N ALA A 52 -18.91 -23.90 -22.09
CA ALA A 52 -18.81 -22.98 -20.95
C ALA A 52 -18.75 -23.73 -19.61
N LYS A 53 -19.64 -24.71 -19.40
CA LYS A 53 -19.65 -25.54 -18.18
C LYS A 53 -18.37 -26.36 -18.06
N HIS A 54 -17.89 -26.93 -19.15
CA HIS A 54 -16.67 -27.72 -19.15
C HIS A 54 -15.43 -26.88 -18.81
N VAL A 55 -15.33 -25.67 -19.36
CA VAL A 55 -14.24 -24.73 -19.04
C VAL A 55 -14.28 -24.31 -17.57
N GLU A 56 -15.47 -24.00 -17.02
CA GLU A 56 -15.58 -23.72 -15.58
C GLU A 56 -15.14 -24.92 -14.72
N GLU A 57 -15.45 -26.14 -15.13
CA GLU A 57 -15.00 -27.36 -14.45
C GLU A 57 -13.48 -27.56 -14.53
N ILE A 58 -12.86 -27.29 -15.68
CA ILE A 58 -11.39 -27.31 -15.82
C ILE A 58 -10.76 -26.34 -14.83
N VAL A 59 -11.28 -25.11 -14.71
CA VAL A 59 -10.78 -24.11 -13.76
C VAL A 59 -10.90 -24.61 -12.32
N ARG A 60 -12.05 -25.17 -11.94
CA ARG A 60 -12.28 -25.75 -10.60
C ARG A 60 -11.35 -26.91 -10.30
N SER A 61 -11.16 -27.84 -11.25
CA SER A 61 -10.31 -29.02 -11.09
C SER A 61 -8.83 -28.67 -10.87
N HIS A 62 -8.39 -27.49 -11.32
CA HIS A 62 -7.03 -26.97 -11.12
C HIS A 62 -6.88 -26.10 -9.86
N GLY A 63 -7.93 -26.00 -9.04
CA GLY A 63 -7.90 -25.29 -7.75
C GLY A 63 -8.23 -23.80 -7.81
N ALA A 64 -8.71 -23.30 -8.95
CA ALA A 64 -9.14 -21.92 -9.13
C ALA A 64 -10.66 -21.78 -9.20
N CYS A 65 -11.17 -20.59 -8.90
CA CYS A 65 -12.57 -20.24 -9.03
C CYS A 65 -12.84 -19.60 -10.40
N PRO A 66 -13.77 -20.13 -11.21
CA PRO A 66 -14.14 -19.52 -12.47
C PRO A 66 -15.05 -18.30 -12.27
N ALA A 67 -14.80 -17.25 -13.03
CA ALA A 67 -15.58 -16.01 -13.00
C ALA A 67 -16.02 -15.62 -14.42
N THR A 68 -17.06 -16.29 -14.93
CA THR A 68 -17.71 -15.90 -16.19
C THR A 68 -18.34 -14.51 -16.03
N VAL A 69 -17.99 -13.58 -16.94
CA VAL A 69 -18.41 -12.18 -16.87
C VAL A 69 -19.50 -11.89 -17.89
N CYS A 70 -20.57 -11.21 -17.48
CA CYS A 70 -21.57 -10.65 -18.41
C CYS A 70 -22.20 -9.37 -17.85
N ILE A 71 -23.06 -8.73 -18.64
CA ILE A 71 -23.88 -7.60 -18.20
C ILE A 71 -25.34 -8.03 -18.28
N ALA A 72 -26.06 -7.99 -17.17
CA ALA A 72 -27.49 -8.32 -17.13
C ALA A 72 -28.17 -7.56 -16.00
N ASP A 73 -29.45 -7.23 -16.18
CA ASP A 73 -30.28 -6.53 -15.20
C ASP A 73 -29.70 -5.17 -14.75
N GLY A 74 -28.92 -4.53 -15.63
CA GLY A 74 -28.19 -3.29 -15.35
C GLY A 74 -27.00 -3.45 -14.39
N SER A 75 -26.50 -4.68 -14.21
CA SER A 75 -25.39 -5.00 -13.32
C SER A 75 -24.24 -5.67 -14.08
N LEU A 76 -23.00 -5.43 -13.62
CA LEU A 76 -21.81 -6.09 -14.12
C LEU A 76 -21.63 -7.41 -13.35
N LYS A 77 -22.12 -8.52 -13.89
CA LYS A 77 -22.09 -9.82 -13.22
C LYS A 77 -20.71 -10.47 -13.38
N VAL A 78 -20.12 -10.94 -12.28
CA VAL A 78 -18.81 -11.62 -12.25
C VAL A 78 -18.94 -12.94 -11.49
N GLY A 79 -18.82 -14.03 -12.25
CA GLY A 79 -19.29 -15.35 -11.84
C GLY A 79 -20.79 -15.47 -12.08
N LEU A 80 -21.21 -16.38 -12.96
CA LEU A 80 -22.61 -16.59 -13.29
C LEU A 80 -23.16 -17.81 -12.55
N ALA A 81 -24.38 -17.71 -12.05
CA ALA A 81 -25.12 -18.88 -11.64
C ALA A 81 -25.46 -19.75 -12.87
N GLU A 82 -25.67 -21.05 -12.66
CA GLU A 82 -25.99 -21.99 -13.74
C GLU A 82 -27.19 -21.53 -14.60
N GLN A 83 -28.19 -20.92 -13.96
CA GLN A 83 -29.37 -20.36 -14.63
C GLN A 83 -29.02 -19.19 -15.55
N ASP A 84 -28.20 -18.24 -15.06
CA ASP A 84 -27.73 -17.08 -15.83
C ASP A 84 -26.85 -17.52 -17.02
N LEU A 85 -26.00 -18.52 -16.80
CA LEU A 85 -25.14 -19.10 -17.84
C LEU A 85 -25.97 -19.79 -18.94
N THR A 86 -26.98 -20.58 -18.54
CA THR A 86 -27.90 -21.26 -19.45
C THR A 86 -28.70 -20.25 -20.26
N GLN A 87 -29.25 -19.22 -19.60
CA GLN A 87 -30.01 -18.15 -20.27
C GLN A 87 -29.15 -17.42 -21.29
N LEU A 88 -27.90 -17.08 -20.94
CA LEU A 88 -26.96 -16.42 -21.85
C LEU A 88 -26.65 -17.29 -23.08
N ALA A 89 -26.48 -18.59 -22.89
CA ALA A 89 -26.18 -19.54 -23.96
C ALA A 89 -27.37 -19.77 -24.90
N GLU A 90 -28.59 -19.92 -24.35
CA GLU A 90 -29.84 -20.05 -25.11
C GLU A 90 -30.15 -18.77 -25.91
N LEU A 91 -29.91 -17.60 -25.31
CA LEU A 91 -30.14 -16.31 -25.96
C LEU A 91 -29.23 -16.13 -27.18
N GLY A 92 -28.02 -16.70 -27.16
CA GLY A 92 -27.08 -16.70 -28.30
C GLY A 92 -26.89 -15.31 -28.89
N ALA A 93 -27.06 -15.18 -30.21
CA ALA A 93 -26.94 -13.90 -30.93
C ALA A 93 -27.98 -12.83 -30.52
N GLY A 94 -28.99 -13.18 -29.71
CA GLY A 94 -29.89 -12.22 -29.09
C GLY A 94 -29.24 -11.43 -27.95
N ALA A 95 -28.14 -11.92 -27.36
CA ALA A 95 -27.33 -11.17 -26.42
C ALA A 95 -26.55 -10.10 -27.19
N LYS A 96 -26.49 -8.88 -26.68
CA LYS A 96 -25.70 -7.82 -27.32
C LYS A 96 -24.22 -8.10 -27.09
N LYS A 97 -23.42 -8.23 -28.16
CA LYS A 97 -21.96 -8.22 -28.06
C LYS A 97 -21.48 -6.86 -27.51
N CYS A 98 -20.79 -6.88 -26.37
CA CYS A 98 -20.44 -5.70 -25.62
C CYS A 98 -18.91 -5.53 -25.52
N SER A 99 -18.36 -4.58 -26.27
CA SER A 99 -17.02 -4.04 -26.04
C SER A 99 -17.05 -2.92 -24.99
N THR A 100 -15.91 -2.37 -24.59
CA THR A 100 -15.78 -1.39 -23.50
C THR A 100 -16.70 -0.17 -23.67
N ARG A 101 -16.90 0.30 -24.91
CA ARG A 101 -17.83 1.40 -25.23
C ARG A 101 -19.31 1.04 -24.98
N ASP A 102 -19.65 -0.25 -25.02
CA ASP A 102 -21.02 -0.74 -24.88
C ASP A 102 -21.43 -0.97 -23.42
N ILE A 103 -20.46 -1.01 -22.49
CA ILE A 103 -20.70 -1.28 -21.06
C ILE A 103 -21.77 -0.34 -20.50
N ALA A 104 -21.60 0.97 -20.69
CA ALA A 104 -22.54 1.97 -20.16
C ALA A 104 -23.95 1.82 -20.74
N VAL A 105 -24.04 1.46 -22.03
CA VAL A 105 -25.32 1.23 -22.71
C VAL A 105 -26.01 -0.01 -22.15
N ALA A 106 -25.29 -1.12 -22.03
CA ALA A 106 -25.83 -2.38 -21.50
C ALA A 106 -26.21 -2.28 -20.00
N VAL A 107 -25.51 -1.46 -19.22
CA VAL A 107 -25.85 -1.19 -17.82
C VAL A 107 -27.10 -0.31 -17.69
N THR A 108 -27.33 0.62 -18.62
CA THR A 108 -28.45 1.57 -18.54
C THR A 108 -29.78 0.92 -18.96
N ASP A 109 -29.75 0.04 -19.96
CA ASP A 109 -30.93 -0.70 -20.40
C ASP A 109 -31.02 -2.08 -19.73
N LYS A 110 -31.83 -2.18 -18.67
CA LYS A 110 -32.00 -3.42 -17.91
C LYS A 110 -32.57 -4.59 -18.71
N LYS A 111 -33.12 -4.35 -19.92
CA LYS A 111 -33.61 -5.42 -20.81
C LYS A 111 -32.50 -6.02 -21.67
N VAL A 112 -31.33 -5.39 -21.73
CA VAL A 112 -30.20 -5.85 -22.54
C VAL A 112 -29.36 -6.81 -21.71
N VAL A 113 -29.17 -8.01 -22.25
CA VAL A 113 -28.11 -8.92 -21.81
C VAL A 113 -26.89 -8.66 -22.69
N GLY A 114 -25.79 -8.22 -22.09
CA GLY A 114 -24.52 -7.93 -22.73
C GLY A 114 -23.54 -9.09 -22.57
N ALA A 115 -23.17 -9.72 -23.68
CA ALA A 115 -22.07 -10.68 -23.75
C ALA A 115 -20.75 -9.91 -23.92
N THR A 116 -19.89 -9.93 -22.91
CA THR A 116 -18.65 -9.16 -22.87
C THR A 116 -17.59 -9.75 -23.80
N THR A 117 -16.91 -8.90 -24.57
CA THR A 117 -15.71 -9.28 -25.33
C THR A 117 -14.49 -9.35 -24.41
N VAL A 118 -13.33 -9.73 -24.95
CA VAL A 118 -12.02 -9.65 -24.28
C VAL A 118 -11.83 -8.28 -23.60
N SER A 119 -11.97 -7.17 -24.33
CA SER A 119 -11.79 -5.82 -23.77
C SER A 119 -12.72 -5.51 -22.57
N SER A 120 -14.02 -5.79 -22.68
CA SER A 120 -14.96 -5.58 -21.57
C SER A 120 -14.69 -6.49 -20.38
N THR A 121 -14.35 -7.75 -20.66
CA THR A 121 -14.07 -8.75 -19.62
C THR A 121 -12.83 -8.36 -18.84
N MET A 122 -11.76 -7.92 -19.51
CA MET A 122 -10.56 -7.39 -18.85
C MET A 122 -10.88 -6.21 -17.93
N ARG A 123 -11.64 -5.21 -18.43
CA ARG A 123 -12.02 -4.03 -17.65
C ARG A 123 -12.75 -4.41 -16.36
N ILE A 124 -13.71 -5.32 -16.46
CA ILE A 124 -14.56 -5.75 -15.35
C ILE A 124 -13.79 -6.68 -14.40
N ALA A 125 -12.99 -7.61 -14.93
CA ALA A 125 -12.13 -8.51 -14.17
C ALA A 125 -11.12 -7.72 -13.32
N HIS A 126 -10.44 -6.73 -13.92
CA HIS A 126 -9.51 -5.86 -13.20
C HIS A 126 -10.22 -5.07 -12.09
N ALA A 127 -11.42 -4.54 -12.36
CA ALA A 127 -12.21 -3.85 -11.34
C ALA A 127 -12.65 -4.77 -10.19
N ALA A 128 -12.77 -6.08 -10.44
CA ALA A 128 -13.04 -7.11 -9.43
C ALA A 128 -11.76 -7.57 -8.69
N GLY A 129 -10.56 -7.16 -9.14
CA GLY A 129 -9.29 -7.64 -8.60
C GLY A 129 -8.83 -9.00 -9.15
N ILE A 130 -9.38 -9.43 -10.29
CA ILE A 130 -8.98 -10.66 -10.97
C ILE A 130 -7.86 -10.33 -11.96
N LYS A 131 -6.74 -11.07 -11.87
CA LYS A 131 -5.50 -10.79 -12.61
C LYS A 131 -5.27 -11.69 -13.82
N VAL A 132 -5.97 -12.83 -13.89
CA VAL A 132 -5.83 -13.81 -14.98
C VAL A 132 -7.18 -14.00 -15.68
N PHE A 133 -7.16 -13.95 -17.00
CA PHE A 133 -8.32 -14.08 -17.87
C PHE A 133 -8.01 -15.10 -18.98
N VAL A 134 -8.91 -16.04 -19.20
CA VAL A 134 -8.81 -17.04 -20.27
C VAL A 134 -9.84 -16.77 -21.37
N THR A 135 -9.39 -16.83 -22.62
CA THR A 135 -10.23 -16.82 -23.83
C THR A 135 -9.69 -17.84 -24.84
N GLY A 136 -10.42 -18.09 -25.93
CA GLY A 136 -9.87 -18.82 -27.06
C GLY A 136 -8.78 -18.02 -27.78
N GLY A 137 -9.09 -16.79 -28.18
CA GLY A 137 -8.21 -15.98 -29.02
C GLY A 137 -8.62 -14.51 -28.97
N ILE A 138 -7.66 -13.61 -28.92
CA ILE A 138 -7.97 -12.17 -28.85
C ILE A 138 -8.36 -11.61 -30.22
N GLY A 139 -9.04 -10.46 -30.24
CA GLY A 139 -9.10 -9.62 -31.43
C GLY A 139 -7.75 -8.97 -31.72
N GLY A 140 -7.62 -8.30 -32.87
CA GLY A 140 -6.37 -7.71 -33.31
C GLY A 140 -6.56 -6.73 -34.45
N VAL A 141 -5.49 -6.45 -35.17
CA VAL A 141 -5.52 -5.67 -36.41
C VAL A 141 -6.14 -6.52 -37.50
N HIS A 142 -7.17 -6.02 -38.17
CA HIS A 142 -7.76 -6.73 -39.30
C HIS A 142 -6.86 -6.63 -40.54
N ARG A 143 -6.97 -7.61 -41.45
CA ARG A 143 -6.35 -7.52 -42.77
C ARG A 143 -6.92 -6.32 -43.52
N PHE A 144 -6.09 -5.62 -44.30
CA PHE A 144 -6.43 -4.37 -44.99
C PHE A 144 -6.72 -3.18 -44.04
N CYS A 145 -6.11 -3.19 -42.85
CA CYS A 145 -6.29 -2.11 -41.86
C CYS A 145 -5.79 -0.75 -42.37
N GLU A 146 -4.80 -0.71 -43.27
CA GLU A 146 -4.30 0.53 -43.89
C GLU A 146 -5.37 1.32 -44.65
N GLU A 147 -6.45 0.66 -45.08
CA GLU A 147 -7.60 1.28 -45.73
C GLU A 147 -8.79 1.42 -44.79
N THR A 148 -9.02 0.41 -43.94
CA THR A 148 -10.26 0.28 -43.16
C THR A 148 -10.17 0.86 -41.75
N MET A 149 -8.97 0.97 -41.19
CA MET A 149 -8.71 1.29 -39.78
C MET A 149 -9.45 0.36 -38.79
N ASP A 150 -9.78 -0.87 -39.21
CA ASP A 150 -10.49 -1.83 -38.37
C ASP A 150 -9.53 -2.54 -37.40
N ILE A 151 -9.43 -2.00 -36.19
CA ILE A 151 -8.55 -2.48 -35.13
C ILE A 151 -9.41 -2.84 -33.91
N SER A 152 -9.22 -4.04 -33.38
CA SER A 152 -9.95 -4.47 -32.19
C SER A 152 -9.61 -3.60 -30.97
N THR A 153 -10.66 -3.22 -30.23
CA THR A 153 -10.54 -2.57 -28.92
C THR A 153 -9.81 -3.42 -27.88
N ASP A 154 -9.63 -4.72 -28.13
CA ASP A 154 -8.88 -5.60 -27.23
C ASP A 154 -7.43 -5.14 -27.08
N LEU A 155 -6.80 -4.67 -28.17
CA LEU A 155 -5.41 -4.21 -28.14
C LEU A 155 -5.24 -2.93 -27.30
N MET A 156 -6.19 -2.00 -27.42
CA MET A 156 -6.22 -0.78 -26.59
C MET A 156 -6.54 -1.08 -25.13
N GLU A 157 -7.27 -2.16 -24.84
CA GLU A 157 -7.52 -2.56 -23.46
C GLU A 157 -6.29 -3.20 -22.82
N LEU A 158 -5.58 -4.04 -23.57
CA LEU A 158 -4.29 -4.61 -23.20
C LEU A 158 -3.25 -3.52 -22.86
N SER A 159 -3.28 -2.38 -23.52
CA SER A 159 -2.35 -1.27 -23.21
C SER A 159 -2.69 -0.45 -21.96
N ARG A 160 -3.73 -0.80 -21.21
CA ARG A 160 -4.21 0.03 -20.09
C ARG A 160 -4.85 -0.72 -18.93
N THR A 161 -4.92 -2.04 -19.00
CA THR A 161 -5.57 -2.88 -17.99
C THR A 161 -4.66 -4.04 -17.65
N PRO A 162 -4.08 -4.08 -16.44
CA PRO A 162 -3.09 -5.07 -16.04
C PRO A 162 -3.78 -6.39 -15.69
N VAL A 163 -4.19 -7.11 -16.74
CA VAL A 163 -4.76 -8.46 -16.69
C VAL A 163 -3.99 -9.32 -17.70
N ALA A 164 -3.52 -10.48 -17.23
CA ALA A 164 -2.90 -11.48 -18.08
C ALA A 164 -3.97 -12.25 -18.86
N VAL A 165 -3.91 -12.18 -20.19
CA VAL A 165 -4.84 -12.82 -21.10
C VAL A 165 -4.18 -14.07 -21.69
N VAL A 166 -4.69 -15.24 -21.30
CA VAL A 166 -4.27 -16.54 -21.80
C VAL A 166 -5.14 -16.92 -22.99
N CYS A 167 -4.49 -17.10 -24.15
CA CYS A 167 -5.18 -17.33 -25.41
C CYS A 167 -4.30 -18.14 -26.38
N ALA A 168 -4.89 -18.64 -27.47
CA ALA A 168 -4.16 -19.27 -28.57
C ALA A 168 -3.63 -18.24 -29.59
N GLY A 169 -3.21 -17.07 -29.11
CA GLY A 169 -2.83 -15.92 -29.94
C GLY A 169 -4.02 -15.11 -30.43
N VAL A 170 -3.88 -14.47 -31.60
CA VAL A 170 -4.97 -13.73 -32.25
C VAL A 170 -5.72 -14.64 -33.22
N LYS A 171 -7.03 -14.42 -33.39
CA LYS A 171 -7.85 -15.19 -34.31
C LYS A 171 -7.24 -15.20 -35.72
N SER A 172 -7.11 -16.36 -36.36
CA SER A 172 -6.36 -16.56 -37.64
C SER A 172 -6.82 -15.68 -38.81
N ILE A 173 -8.05 -15.16 -38.74
CA ILE A 173 -8.65 -14.26 -39.73
C ILE A 173 -8.02 -12.85 -39.73
N LEU A 174 -7.19 -12.53 -38.75
CA LEU A 174 -6.59 -11.22 -38.51
C LEU A 174 -5.20 -11.11 -39.16
N ASP A 175 -4.61 -9.93 -39.05
CA ASP A 175 -3.23 -9.63 -39.46
C ASP A 175 -2.29 -9.76 -38.26
N ILE A 176 -1.58 -10.89 -38.19
CA ILE A 176 -0.71 -11.23 -37.06
C ILE A 176 0.50 -10.29 -36.98
N PRO A 177 1.28 -10.07 -38.06
CA PRO A 177 2.43 -9.16 -38.01
C PRO A 177 2.06 -7.76 -37.52
N ARG A 178 1.01 -7.15 -38.09
CA ARG A 178 0.58 -5.81 -37.67
C ARG A 178 0.02 -5.79 -36.24
N THR A 179 -0.58 -6.90 -35.78
CA THR A 179 -1.03 -6.98 -34.40
C THR A 179 0.15 -7.00 -33.42
N LEU A 180 1.21 -7.74 -33.72
CA LEU A 180 2.41 -7.77 -32.90
C LEU A 180 3.11 -6.41 -32.86
N GLU A 181 3.23 -5.72 -34.00
CA GLU A 181 3.75 -4.34 -34.08
C GLU A 181 2.91 -3.36 -33.24
N PHE A 182 1.58 -3.48 -33.28
CA PHE A 182 0.69 -2.65 -32.47
C PHE A 182 0.91 -2.89 -30.97
N LEU A 183 1.04 -4.15 -30.56
CA LEU A 183 1.27 -4.54 -29.17
C LEU A 183 2.63 -4.07 -28.67
N GLU A 184 3.68 -4.20 -29.49
CA GLU A 184 5.01 -3.68 -29.20
C GLU A 184 4.99 -2.17 -28.98
N THR A 185 4.36 -1.43 -29.92
CA THR A 185 4.21 0.03 -29.84
C THR A 185 3.53 0.47 -28.53
N HIS A 186 2.57 -0.32 -28.04
CA HIS A 186 1.82 -0.05 -26.82
C HIS A 186 2.38 -0.74 -25.57
N SER A 187 3.62 -1.26 -25.66
CA SER A 187 4.32 -1.89 -24.53
C SER A 187 3.56 -3.05 -23.88
N VAL A 188 2.80 -3.81 -24.67
CA VAL A 188 2.10 -5.02 -24.21
C VAL A 188 3.03 -6.22 -24.39
N PRO A 189 3.48 -6.88 -23.30
CA PRO A 189 4.33 -8.05 -23.42
C PRO A 189 3.59 -9.23 -24.06
N VAL A 190 4.24 -9.88 -25.04
CA VAL A 190 3.74 -11.08 -25.73
C VAL A 190 4.61 -12.26 -25.33
N ILE A 191 4.05 -13.17 -24.54
CA ILE A 191 4.73 -14.33 -23.98
C ILE A 191 4.29 -15.60 -24.71
N GLY A 192 5.20 -16.30 -25.37
CA GLY A 192 4.97 -17.65 -25.88
C GLY A 192 5.11 -18.69 -24.75
N TYR A 193 4.07 -19.48 -24.49
CA TYR A 193 4.11 -20.55 -23.50
C TYR A 193 4.73 -21.81 -24.12
N LYS A 194 5.92 -22.18 -23.65
CA LYS A 194 6.73 -23.30 -24.16
C LYS A 194 7.11 -23.23 -25.64
N THR A 195 7.04 -22.04 -26.23
CA THR A 195 7.34 -21.79 -27.64
C THR A 195 7.95 -20.40 -27.82
N ASP A 196 8.79 -20.25 -28.84
CA ASP A 196 9.29 -18.96 -29.33
C ASP A 196 8.41 -18.39 -30.46
N GLN A 197 7.53 -19.22 -31.03
CA GLN A 197 6.61 -18.83 -32.09
C GLN A 197 5.32 -18.26 -31.50
N PHE A 198 4.74 -17.29 -32.20
CA PHE A 198 3.41 -16.81 -31.90
C PHE A 198 2.36 -17.73 -32.55
N PRO A 199 1.45 -18.35 -31.79
CA PRO A 199 0.40 -19.21 -32.35
C PRO A 199 -0.64 -18.39 -33.11
N ALA A 200 -1.18 -18.98 -34.19
CA ALA A 200 -2.23 -18.37 -35.01
C ALA A 200 -3.57 -19.07 -34.78
N PHE A 201 -3.99 -19.22 -33.52
CA PHE A 201 -5.28 -19.77 -33.11
C PHE A 201 -5.51 -21.23 -33.53
N PHE A 202 -5.83 -21.51 -34.79
CA PHE A 202 -5.98 -22.87 -35.31
C PHE A 202 -4.65 -23.58 -35.59
N THR A 203 -3.54 -22.85 -35.75
CA THR A 203 -2.20 -23.41 -35.98
C THR A 203 -1.24 -23.02 -34.85
N GLN A 204 -0.24 -23.85 -34.61
CA GLN A 204 0.77 -23.62 -33.57
C GLN A 204 1.82 -22.56 -33.97
N ASP A 205 2.00 -22.33 -35.28
CA ASP A 205 2.99 -21.42 -35.83
C ASP A 205 2.31 -20.47 -36.82
N SER A 206 2.50 -19.16 -36.63
CA SER A 206 2.04 -18.11 -37.52
C SER A 206 3.09 -17.63 -38.52
N GLY A 207 4.34 -18.10 -38.40
CA GLY A 207 5.52 -17.53 -39.04
C GLY A 207 6.11 -16.31 -38.30
N GLU A 208 5.50 -15.88 -37.19
CA GLU A 208 5.95 -14.75 -36.38
C GLU A 208 6.40 -15.21 -35.00
N LYS A 209 7.29 -14.45 -34.38
CA LYS A 209 7.82 -14.76 -33.05
C LYS A 209 7.05 -14.04 -31.95
N ALA A 210 6.91 -14.70 -30.80
CA ALA A 210 6.54 -14.00 -29.58
C ALA A 210 7.69 -13.10 -29.11
N HIS A 211 7.39 -12.05 -28.34
CA HIS A 211 8.41 -11.17 -27.77
C HIS A 211 9.33 -11.94 -26.81
N LEU A 212 8.77 -12.79 -25.95
CA LEU A 212 9.57 -13.62 -25.04
C LEU A 212 8.95 -15.01 -24.83
N ARG A 213 9.78 -16.00 -24.53
CA ARG A 213 9.35 -17.36 -24.17
C ARG A 213 9.37 -17.59 -22.67
N ARG A 214 8.36 -18.32 -22.16
CA ARG A 214 8.35 -18.90 -20.80
C ARG A 214 7.85 -20.33 -20.83
N ASP A 215 8.55 -21.22 -20.16
CA ASP A 215 8.26 -22.66 -20.21
C ASP A 215 7.35 -23.13 -19.05
N THR A 216 7.25 -22.35 -17.98
CA THR A 216 6.46 -22.73 -16.78
C THR A 216 5.43 -21.67 -16.40
N SER A 217 4.35 -22.13 -15.79
CA SER A 217 3.28 -21.26 -15.27
C SER A 217 3.80 -20.36 -14.13
N GLN A 218 4.83 -20.82 -13.40
CA GLN A 218 5.52 -20.11 -12.33
C GLN A 218 6.35 -18.93 -12.86
N ASP A 219 7.06 -19.09 -13.98
CA ASP A 219 7.81 -17.98 -14.57
C ASP A 219 6.88 -16.87 -15.07
N ILE A 220 5.74 -17.26 -15.65
CA ILE A 220 4.70 -16.31 -16.08
C ILE A 220 4.09 -15.62 -14.86
N ALA A 221 3.77 -16.35 -13.80
CA ALA A 221 3.27 -15.79 -12.56
C ALA A 221 4.24 -14.78 -11.93
N ARG A 222 5.55 -15.07 -11.92
CA ARG A 222 6.60 -14.12 -11.49
C ARG A 222 6.62 -12.86 -12.35
N LEU A 223 6.51 -13.00 -13.66
CA LEU A 223 6.46 -11.85 -14.58
C LEU A 223 5.23 -10.96 -14.32
N ILE A 224 4.06 -11.56 -14.07
CA ILE A 224 2.83 -10.83 -13.74
C ILE A 224 3.00 -10.09 -12.41
N LEU A 225 3.51 -10.78 -11.38
CA LEU A 225 3.76 -10.21 -10.05
C LEU A 225 4.73 -9.02 -10.12
N GLU A 226 5.79 -9.13 -10.91
CA GLU A 226 6.75 -8.04 -11.13
C GLU A 226 6.18 -6.87 -11.89
N SER A 227 5.39 -7.14 -12.92
CA SER A 227 4.74 -6.08 -13.70
C SER A 227 3.80 -5.28 -12.81
N GLU A 228 3.10 -5.97 -11.91
CA GLU A 228 2.31 -5.30 -10.87
C GLU A 228 3.24 -4.54 -9.92
N ALA A 229 4.34 -5.13 -9.44
CA ALA A 229 5.31 -4.50 -8.53
C ALA A 229 5.84 -3.16 -9.03
N LEU A 230 6.12 -3.09 -10.32
CA LEU A 230 6.59 -1.89 -11.02
C LEU A 230 5.46 -0.95 -11.45
N GLU A 231 4.21 -1.25 -11.08
CA GLU A 231 3.01 -0.48 -11.43
C GLU A 231 2.84 -0.27 -12.93
N LEU A 232 3.23 -1.27 -13.74
CA LEU A 232 3.08 -1.20 -15.18
C LEU A 232 1.58 -1.26 -15.54
N PRO A 233 1.08 -0.32 -16.38
CA PRO A 233 -0.35 -0.18 -16.63
C PRO A 233 -0.90 -1.21 -17.64
N ASN A 234 -0.03 -2.01 -18.28
CA ASN A 234 -0.36 -2.88 -19.39
C ASN A 234 -0.69 -4.30 -18.91
N GLY A 235 -1.57 -4.98 -19.64
CA GLY A 235 -1.79 -6.41 -19.53
C GLY A 235 -0.72 -7.22 -20.26
N HIS A 236 -0.89 -8.54 -20.26
CA HIS A 236 0.05 -9.49 -20.87
C HIS A 236 -0.71 -10.43 -21.80
N ILE A 237 -0.09 -10.79 -22.93
CA ILE A 237 -0.58 -11.90 -23.76
C ILE A 237 0.23 -13.13 -23.43
N ILE A 238 -0.44 -14.20 -23.00
CA ILE A 238 0.14 -15.52 -22.80
C ILE A 238 -0.38 -16.37 -23.95
N ALA A 239 0.43 -16.48 -24.98
CA ALA A 239 0.11 -17.18 -26.21
C ALA A 239 0.44 -18.67 -26.06
N VAL A 240 -0.61 -19.49 -25.97
CA VAL A 240 -0.55 -20.93 -25.75
C VAL A 240 -0.79 -21.65 -27.09
N PRO A 241 0.16 -22.46 -27.57
CA PRO A 241 -0.05 -23.23 -28.79
C PRO A 241 -1.28 -24.14 -28.71
N ASN A 242 -2.02 -24.22 -29.81
CA ASN A 242 -3.15 -25.13 -29.94
C ASN A 242 -2.68 -26.59 -29.81
N PRO A 243 -3.26 -27.40 -28.91
CA PRO A 243 -2.85 -28.79 -28.73
C PRO A 243 -3.18 -29.68 -29.93
N GLU A 244 -4.28 -29.37 -30.63
CA GLU A 244 -4.82 -30.13 -31.76
C GLU A 244 -4.99 -29.20 -32.97
N PRO A 245 -3.88 -28.84 -33.65
CA PRO A 245 -3.91 -27.85 -34.71
C PRO A 245 -4.59 -28.36 -35.99
N VAL A 246 -5.30 -27.46 -36.66
CA VAL A 246 -5.83 -27.70 -38.01
C VAL A 246 -4.68 -27.58 -39.03
N PRO A 247 -4.64 -28.39 -40.10
CA PRO A 247 -3.64 -28.22 -41.16
C PRO A 247 -3.62 -26.80 -41.72
N SER A 248 -2.42 -26.19 -41.76
CA SER A 248 -2.24 -24.78 -42.14
C SER A 248 -2.75 -24.46 -43.55
N GLU A 249 -2.59 -25.38 -44.50
CA GLU A 249 -3.08 -25.21 -45.87
C GLU A 249 -4.62 -25.08 -45.89
N LEU A 250 -5.31 -26.00 -45.21
CA LEU A 250 -6.78 -26.02 -45.14
C LEU A 250 -7.34 -24.74 -44.48
N ILE A 251 -6.72 -24.28 -43.39
CA ILE A 251 -7.21 -23.09 -42.69
C ILE A 251 -6.95 -21.81 -43.51
N ASN A 252 -5.79 -21.70 -44.16
CA ASN A 252 -5.45 -20.54 -44.97
C ASN A 252 -6.36 -20.43 -46.19
N GLU A 253 -6.62 -21.54 -46.90
CA GLU A 253 -7.57 -21.59 -48.01
C GLU A 253 -8.98 -21.16 -47.57
N ALA A 254 -9.44 -21.65 -46.41
CA ALA A 254 -10.74 -21.29 -45.88
C ALA A 254 -10.85 -19.79 -45.54
N ILE A 255 -9.78 -19.20 -44.98
CA ILE A 255 -9.72 -17.77 -44.64
C ILE A 255 -9.68 -16.92 -45.91
N GLU A 256 -8.86 -17.27 -46.90
CA GLU A 256 -8.78 -16.54 -48.17
C GLU A 256 -10.12 -16.53 -48.91
N LEU A 257 -10.80 -17.68 -48.98
CA LEU A 257 -12.13 -17.76 -49.56
C LEU A 257 -13.14 -16.91 -48.79
N GLY A 258 -13.10 -16.96 -47.45
CA GLY A 258 -13.96 -16.14 -46.59
C GLY A 258 -13.73 -14.63 -46.78
N LEU A 259 -12.48 -14.19 -46.89
CA LEU A 259 -12.12 -12.78 -47.10
C LEU A 259 -12.62 -12.28 -48.46
N LYS A 260 -12.52 -13.11 -49.51
CA LYS A 260 -13.09 -12.80 -50.82
C LYS A 260 -14.60 -12.63 -50.74
N GLU A 261 -15.30 -13.52 -50.04
CA GLU A 261 -16.75 -13.40 -49.83
C GLU A 261 -17.14 -12.16 -49.03
N VAL A 262 -16.34 -11.77 -48.02
CA VAL A 262 -16.55 -10.54 -47.24
C VAL A 262 -16.47 -9.31 -48.13
N ALA A 263 -15.48 -9.25 -49.02
CA ALA A 263 -15.34 -8.18 -50.00
C ALA A 263 -16.50 -8.17 -51.01
N ASP A 264 -16.82 -9.32 -51.61
CA ASP A 264 -17.89 -9.44 -52.61
C ASP A 264 -19.28 -9.08 -52.04
N LYS A 265 -19.50 -9.35 -50.75
CA LYS A 265 -20.76 -9.07 -50.04
C LYS A 265 -20.78 -7.73 -49.30
N ASN A 266 -19.71 -6.93 -49.36
CA ASN A 266 -19.54 -5.66 -48.63
C ASN A 266 -19.85 -5.79 -47.12
N ILE A 267 -19.28 -6.81 -46.47
CA ILE A 267 -19.42 -7.01 -45.02
C ILE A 267 -18.33 -6.19 -44.31
N HIS A 268 -18.70 -5.36 -43.35
CA HIS A 268 -17.76 -4.44 -42.67
C HIS A 268 -17.95 -4.39 -41.14
N GLY A 269 -16.91 -3.93 -40.45
CA GLY A 269 -16.89 -3.71 -39.00
C GLY A 269 -17.20 -4.97 -38.19
N GLN A 270 -18.02 -4.83 -37.14
CA GLN A 270 -18.28 -5.91 -36.18
C GLN A 270 -18.90 -7.20 -36.76
N ALA A 271 -19.42 -7.15 -38.00
CA ALA A 271 -20.00 -8.29 -38.70
C ALA A 271 -18.95 -9.19 -39.39
N VAL A 272 -17.73 -8.70 -39.63
CA VAL A 272 -16.68 -9.43 -40.36
C VAL A 272 -16.22 -10.68 -39.59
N THR A 273 -15.88 -10.54 -38.31
CA THR A 273 -15.35 -11.66 -37.51
C THR A 273 -16.34 -12.83 -37.38
N PRO A 274 -17.62 -12.62 -36.98
CA PRO A 274 -18.58 -13.72 -36.91
C PRO A 274 -18.83 -14.40 -38.26
N TYR A 275 -18.84 -13.62 -39.35
CA TYR A 275 -19.00 -14.16 -40.70
C TYR A 275 -17.82 -15.07 -41.08
N LEU A 276 -16.59 -14.59 -40.92
CA LEU A 276 -15.39 -15.36 -41.28
C LEU A 276 -15.26 -16.63 -40.45
N LEU A 277 -15.48 -16.59 -39.13
CA LEU A 277 -15.42 -17.79 -38.29
C LEU A 277 -16.49 -18.82 -38.68
N LYS A 278 -17.71 -18.38 -38.97
CA LYS A 278 -18.76 -19.27 -39.48
C LYS A 278 -18.34 -19.91 -40.80
N ARG A 279 -17.80 -19.12 -41.74
CA ARG A 279 -17.42 -19.61 -43.06
C ARG A 279 -16.24 -20.58 -43.00
N VAL A 280 -15.24 -20.30 -42.17
CA VAL A 280 -14.12 -21.21 -41.89
C VAL A 280 -14.65 -22.54 -41.34
N ASN A 281 -15.63 -22.52 -40.44
CA ASN A 281 -16.20 -23.75 -39.90
C ASN A 281 -16.97 -24.57 -40.95
N GLU A 282 -17.72 -23.92 -41.83
CA GLU A 282 -18.41 -24.58 -42.94
C GLU A 282 -17.44 -25.23 -43.92
N ILE A 283 -16.36 -24.54 -44.28
CA ILE A 283 -15.35 -25.03 -45.23
C ILE A 283 -14.55 -26.19 -44.62
N THR A 284 -14.18 -26.08 -43.34
CA THR A 284 -13.44 -27.12 -42.60
C THR A 284 -14.32 -28.26 -42.09
N GLN A 285 -15.61 -28.28 -42.45
CA GLN A 285 -16.58 -29.31 -42.07
C GLN A 285 -16.63 -29.60 -40.55
N GLY A 286 -16.50 -28.56 -39.72
CA GLY A 286 -16.57 -28.69 -38.26
C GLY A 286 -15.23 -28.93 -37.56
N VAL A 287 -14.14 -29.21 -38.28
CA VAL A 287 -12.82 -29.44 -37.69
C VAL A 287 -12.31 -28.19 -36.95
N SER A 288 -12.54 -27.00 -37.52
CA SER A 288 -12.15 -25.74 -36.83
C SER A 288 -12.90 -25.52 -35.52
N LEU A 289 -14.18 -25.92 -35.42
CA LEU A 289 -14.95 -25.77 -34.19
C LEU A 289 -14.45 -26.73 -33.09
N THR A 290 -14.10 -27.96 -33.47
CA THR A 290 -13.52 -28.95 -32.54
C THR A 290 -12.19 -28.44 -31.99
N SER A 291 -11.29 -28.01 -32.88
CA SER A 291 -10.00 -27.42 -32.51
C SER A 291 -10.15 -26.14 -31.65
N ASN A 292 -11.20 -25.34 -31.88
CA ASN A 292 -11.52 -24.18 -31.04
C ASN A 292 -11.93 -24.58 -29.60
N ILE A 293 -12.60 -25.72 -29.42
CA ILE A 293 -12.92 -26.22 -28.08
C ILE A 293 -11.63 -26.72 -27.40
N ASP A 294 -10.80 -27.47 -28.12
CA ASP A 294 -9.55 -28.03 -27.58
C ASP A 294 -8.57 -26.94 -27.13
N LEU A 295 -8.40 -25.88 -27.94
CA LEU A 295 -7.55 -24.75 -27.55
C LEU A 295 -8.11 -23.99 -26.34
N VAL A 296 -9.44 -23.82 -26.22
CA VAL A 296 -10.04 -23.12 -25.06
C VAL A 296 -9.82 -23.92 -23.79
N ASN A 297 -9.99 -25.25 -23.86
CA ASN A 297 -9.74 -26.16 -22.73
C ASN A 297 -8.26 -26.11 -22.29
N ASN A 298 -7.34 -26.09 -23.25
CA ASN A 298 -5.91 -25.95 -22.97
C ASN A 298 -5.57 -24.59 -22.36
N ASN A 299 -6.15 -23.50 -22.87
CA ASN A 299 -5.97 -22.16 -22.33
C ASN A 299 -6.51 -22.08 -20.90
N ALA A 300 -7.66 -22.71 -20.61
CA ALA A 300 -8.24 -22.79 -19.27
C ALA A 300 -7.33 -23.53 -18.29
N THR A 301 -6.73 -24.64 -18.75
CA THR A 301 -5.74 -25.41 -17.97
C THR A 301 -4.53 -24.54 -17.64
N VAL A 302 -3.89 -23.93 -18.64
CA VAL A 302 -2.70 -23.09 -18.46
C VAL A 302 -3.02 -21.85 -17.62
N GLY A 303 -4.14 -21.17 -17.87
CA GLY A 303 -4.55 -19.99 -17.12
C GLY A 303 -4.86 -20.29 -15.66
N SER A 304 -5.45 -21.45 -15.36
CA SER A 304 -5.68 -21.87 -13.98
C SER A 304 -4.38 -22.17 -13.26
N GLN A 305 -3.43 -22.82 -13.92
CA GLN A 305 -2.10 -23.06 -13.34
C GLN A 305 -1.35 -21.75 -13.08
N ILE A 306 -1.42 -20.77 -13.98
CA ILE A 306 -0.84 -19.43 -13.79
C ILE A 306 -1.52 -18.72 -12.62
N ALA A 307 -2.86 -18.74 -12.54
CA ALA A 307 -3.59 -18.11 -11.44
C ALA A 307 -3.24 -18.72 -10.08
N CYS A 308 -3.13 -20.05 -10.00
CA CYS A 308 -2.72 -20.75 -8.79
C CYS A 308 -1.25 -20.44 -8.42
N ALA A 309 -0.34 -20.40 -9.39
CA ALA A 309 1.05 -20.04 -9.15
C ALA A 309 1.19 -18.58 -8.68
N LEU A 310 0.47 -17.65 -9.30
CA LEU A 310 0.43 -16.24 -8.90
C LEU A 310 -0.12 -16.08 -7.48
N PHE A 311 -1.23 -16.75 -7.18
CA PHE A 311 -1.82 -16.75 -5.84
C PHE A 311 -0.87 -17.33 -4.78
N ALA A 312 -0.12 -18.38 -5.10
CA ALA A 312 0.90 -18.93 -4.20
C ALA A 312 2.00 -17.92 -3.90
N LEU A 313 2.53 -17.24 -4.93
CA LEU A 313 3.56 -16.20 -4.78
C LEU A 313 3.06 -15.01 -3.94
N GLU A 314 1.83 -14.53 -4.18
CA GLU A 314 1.23 -13.43 -3.42
C GLU A 314 1.03 -13.73 -1.93
N ASN A 315 0.91 -15.01 -1.58
CA ASN A 315 0.70 -15.46 -0.21
C ASN A 315 1.97 -16.08 0.43
N GLY A 316 3.14 -15.95 -0.22
CA GLY A 316 4.41 -16.41 0.33
C GLY A 316 4.64 -17.94 0.30
N TYR A 317 3.86 -18.68 -0.50
CA TYR A 317 4.08 -20.11 -0.71
C TYR A 317 5.04 -20.32 -1.87
N VAL A 318 6.29 -20.70 -1.58
CA VAL A 318 7.25 -21.15 -2.60
C VAL A 318 7.05 -22.65 -2.79
N VAL A 319 6.49 -23.06 -3.95
CA VAL A 319 6.50 -24.46 -4.38
C VAL A 319 7.53 -24.59 -5.49
N ASP A 320 8.71 -25.11 -5.14
CA ASP A 320 9.73 -25.44 -6.12
C ASP A 320 9.70 -26.95 -6.41
N SER A 321 9.42 -27.30 -7.66
CA SER A 321 9.54 -28.65 -8.16
C SER A 321 10.47 -28.61 -9.38
N LEU A 322 11.70 -29.07 -9.16
CA LEU A 322 12.75 -29.43 -10.14
C LEU A 322 13.69 -28.30 -10.59
N ALA A 323 14.74 -27.99 -9.80
CA ALA A 323 16.15 -28.33 -10.13
C ALA A 323 17.17 -27.55 -9.27
N ASN A 324 18.26 -28.23 -8.89
CA ASN A 324 19.35 -27.78 -8.04
C ASN A 324 20.18 -26.59 -8.60
N SER A 325 19.68 -25.37 -8.46
CA SER A 325 20.53 -24.16 -8.40
C SER A 325 19.73 -23.02 -7.78
N VAL A 326 20.09 -22.63 -6.56
CA VAL A 326 19.55 -21.46 -5.86
C VAL A 326 20.00 -20.22 -6.64
N VAL A 327 19.14 -19.69 -7.48
CA VAL A 327 19.22 -18.29 -7.92
C VAL A 327 18.23 -17.55 -7.03
N ASP A 328 18.77 -16.83 -6.05
CA ASP A 328 18.03 -15.92 -5.18
C ASP A 328 17.43 -14.81 -6.04
N TYR A 329 16.24 -15.07 -6.60
CA TYR A 329 15.44 -14.08 -7.28
C TYR A 329 14.44 -13.52 -6.27
N SER A 330 14.97 -12.73 -5.33
CA SER A 330 14.18 -11.86 -4.48
C SER A 330 13.88 -10.58 -5.26
N LEU A 331 12.60 -10.37 -5.60
CA LEU A 331 12.12 -9.06 -6.03
C LEU A 331 12.33 -8.08 -4.88
N PRO A 332 12.69 -6.80 -5.11
CA PRO A 332 12.63 -5.81 -4.04
C PRO A 332 11.20 -5.78 -3.51
N ASP A 333 11.02 -6.23 -2.27
CA ASP A 333 9.75 -6.45 -1.56
C ASP A 333 8.64 -5.48 -2.01
N LYS A 334 7.71 -5.96 -2.84
CA LYS A 334 6.38 -5.37 -2.90
C LYS A 334 5.59 -5.94 -1.71
N LYS A 335 5.63 -5.28 -0.56
CA LYS A 335 4.76 -5.60 0.58
C LYS A 335 3.43 -4.84 0.46
N PRO A 336 2.31 -5.50 0.10
CA PRO A 336 1.04 -5.17 0.72
C PRO A 336 1.04 -5.71 2.15
N SER A 337 0.78 -4.82 3.10
CA SER A 337 0.71 -5.11 4.52
C SER A 337 -0.43 -6.09 4.86
N SER A 338 -0.15 -7.40 4.83
CA SER A 338 -0.93 -8.36 5.62
C SER A 338 -0.17 -9.65 5.89
N THR A 339 0.89 -9.56 6.68
CA THR A 339 1.18 -10.40 7.88
C THR A 339 2.53 -10.01 8.44
N SER A 340 2.59 -8.90 9.18
CA SER A 340 3.29 -8.95 10.46
C SER A 340 2.23 -8.70 11.52
N SER A 341 1.75 -9.76 12.16
CA SER A 341 1.17 -9.63 13.50
C SER A 341 2.26 -9.37 14.55
N GLY A 342 3.44 -8.88 14.14
CA GLY A 342 4.61 -8.64 14.95
C GLY A 342 4.83 -7.16 15.27
N ASN A 343 4.76 -6.24 14.29
CA ASN A 343 5.39 -4.92 14.42
C ASN A 343 4.44 -3.73 14.12
N ARG A 344 3.15 -3.86 14.43
CA ARG A 344 2.19 -2.76 14.24
C ARG A 344 2.39 -1.65 15.29
N VAL A 345 2.47 -0.40 14.83
CA VAL A 345 2.50 0.80 15.68
C VAL A 345 1.25 1.64 15.40
N LEU A 346 0.53 2.04 16.44
CA LEU A 346 -0.60 2.95 16.29
C LEU A 346 -0.13 4.36 16.60
N VAL A 347 -0.25 5.28 15.64
CA VAL A 347 0.13 6.69 15.83
C VAL A 347 -1.14 7.54 15.81
N VAL A 348 -1.47 8.17 16.91
CA VAL A 348 -2.66 9.03 17.05
C VAL A 348 -2.18 10.47 17.11
N GLY A 349 -2.40 11.23 16.04
CA GLY A 349 -1.84 12.57 15.98
C GLY A 349 -2.11 13.36 14.72
N GLY A 350 -1.33 14.43 14.57
CA GLY A 350 -1.58 15.47 13.59
C GLY A 350 -1.23 15.08 12.15
N LEU A 351 -2.16 15.38 11.24
CA LEU A 351 -1.97 15.43 9.79
C LEU A 351 -2.25 16.87 9.34
N VAL A 352 -1.20 17.64 9.08
CA VAL A 352 -1.26 19.11 8.90
C VAL A 352 -0.82 19.47 7.49
N LEU A 353 -1.42 20.49 6.89
CA LEU A 353 -0.85 21.15 5.71
C LEU A 353 0.03 22.33 6.16
N ASP A 354 1.32 22.25 5.89
CA ASP A 354 2.25 23.34 6.17
C ASP A 354 2.34 24.25 4.94
N ILE A 355 2.22 25.55 5.14
CA ILE A 355 2.34 26.60 4.13
C ILE A 355 3.40 27.59 4.61
N ILE A 356 4.54 27.61 3.94
CA ILE A 356 5.65 28.51 4.27
C ILE A 356 5.77 29.53 3.14
N SER A 357 5.54 30.80 3.49
CA SER A 357 5.70 31.94 2.58
C SER A 357 7.00 32.65 2.91
N SER A 358 7.93 32.76 1.96
CA SER A 358 9.24 33.40 2.16
C SER A 358 9.35 34.65 1.30
N SER A 359 9.68 35.78 1.91
CA SER A 359 9.88 37.04 1.18
C SER A 359 11.27 37.09 0.55
N THR A 360 11.37 37.64 -0.66
CA THR A 360 12.66 37.87 -1.34
C THR A 360 13.32 39.20 -0.93
N SER A 361 12.58 40.06 -0.25
CA SER A 361 13.02 41.36 0.27
C SER A 361 12.54 41.57 1.71
N PRO A 362 13.10 42.53 2.47
CA PRO A 362 12.58 42.85 3.79
C PRO A 362 11.06 43.06 3.77
N LEU A 363 10.36 42.43 4.71
CA LEU A 363 8.90 42.45 4.75
C LEU A 363 8.39 43.86 5.05
N ILE A 364 7.47 44.34 4.20
CA ILE A 364 6.71 45.56 4.44
C ILE A 364 5.33 45.14 4.96
N ARG A 365 5.06 45.41 6.24
CA ARG A 365 3.78 45.09 6.89
C ARG A 365 2.64 45.89 6.27
N GLY A 366 1.46 45.28 6.14
CA GLY A 366 0.25 45.93 5.62
C GLY A 366 0.16 46.04 4.10
N THR A 367 1.05 45.40 3.35
CA THR A 367 1.00 45.32 1.89
C THR A 367 1.37 43.91 1.38
N SER A 368 1.25 43.69 0.07
CA SER A 368 1.73 42.46 -0.59
C SER A 368 3.25 42.49 -0.76
N ASN A 369 3.91 41.38 -0.45
CA ASN A 369 5.36 41.22 -0.54
C ASN A 369 5.70 40.19 -1.64
N ILE A 370 6.80 40.41 -2.38
CA ILE A 370 7.24 39.49 -3.44
C ILE A 370 8.04 38.35 -2.81
N GLY A 371 7.66 37.12 -3.10
CA GLY A 371 8.21 35.95 -2.42
C GLY A 371 7.85 34.62 -3.09
N THR A 372 8.18 33.53 -2.40
CA THR A 372 7.84 32.16 -2.77
C THR A 372 6.93 31.53 -1.73
N ILE A 373 6.06 30.61 -2.15
CA ILE A 373 5.20 29.84 -1.24
C ILE A 373 5.51 28.36 -1.45
N LYS A 374 5.83 27.64 -0.38
CA LYS A 374 6.03 26.20 -0.37
C LYS A 374 4.93 25.56 0.47
N GLN A 375 4.35 24.49 -0.06
CA GLN A 375 3.39 23.67 0.67
C GLN A 375 3.99 22.28 0.93
N SER A 376 3.79 21.75 2.13
CA SER A 376 4.28 20.43 2.51
C SER A 376 3.30 19.70 3.43
N SER A 377 3.38 18.38 3.45
CA SER A 377 2.65 17.57 4.43
C SER A 377 3.39 17.61 5.76
N GLY A 378 2.73 18.17 6.76
CA GLY A 378 3.20 18.41 8.12
C GLY A 378 2.48 17.54 9.16
N GLY A 379 2.76 17.83 10.42
CA GLY A 379 2.19 17.17 11.60
C GLY A 379 3.10 16.09 12.19
N VAL A 380 3.25 16.12 13.52
CA VAL A 380 4.10 15.23 14.33
C VAL A 380 3.68 13.77 14.15
N GLY A 381 2.41 13.46 14.40
CA GLY A 381 1.89 12.11 14.17
C GLY A 381 2.15 11.58 12.75
N ARG A 382 1.95 12.41 11.72
CA ARG A 382 2.25 12.02 10.33
C ARG A 382 3.74 11.85 10.05
N ASN A 383 4.61 12.73 10.57
CA ASN A 383 6.07 12.60 10.44
C ASN A 383 6.57 11.28 11.05
N ILE A 384 6.13 10.96 12.28
CA ILE A 384 6.50 9.70 12.96
C ILE A 384 5.99 8.50 12.17
N ALA A 385 4.73 8.52 11.74
CA ALA A 385 4.16 7.43 10.94
C ALA A 385 4.88 7.25 9.59
N GLU A 386 5.29 8.35 8.94
CA GLU A 386 6.08 8.28 7.71
C GLU A 386 7.47 7.69 7.97
N CYS A 387 8.16 8.11 9.04
CA CYS A 387 9.44 7.56 9.46
C CYS A 387 9.36 6.04 9.67
N LEU A 388 8.37 5.58 10.46
CA LEU A 388 8.14 4.16 10.73
C LEU A 388 7.84 3.37 9.44
N HIS A 389 7.06 3.95 8.52
CA HIS A 389 6.73 3.34 7.22
C HIS A 389 7.97 3.17 6.34
N ARG A 390 8.83 4.20 6.29
CA ARG A 390 10.12 4.15 5.57
C ARG A 390 11.07 3.11 6.17
N LEU A 391 11.05 2.96 7.49
CA LEU A 391 11.75 1.90 8.23
C LEU A 391 11.06 0.52 8.14
N ARG A 392 10.10 0.34 7.22
CA ARG A 392 9.44 -0.94 6.91
C ARG A 392 8.61 -1.56 8.04
N LEU A 393 8.18 -0.75 9.02
CA LEU A 393 7.17 -1.14 10.00
C LEU A 393 5.75 -0.95 9.45
N ASP A 394 4.73 -1.35 10.21
CA ASP A 394 3.31 -1.21 9.87
C ASP A 394 2.63 -0.13 10.73
N PRO A 395 2.91 1.18 10.50
CA PRO A 395 2.24 2.24 11.24
C PRO A 395 0.81 2.44 10.74
N LEU A 396 -0.13 2.57 11.68
CA LEU A 396 -1.48 3.06 11.40
C LEU A 396 -1.61 4.47 11.98
N LEU A 397 -1.63 5.47 11.09
CA LEU A 397 -1.91 6.86 11.47
C LEU A 397 -3.42 7.06 11.66
N VAL A 398 -3.82 7.41 12.88
CA VAL A 398 -5.17 7.87 13.22
C VAL A 398 -5.16 9.39 13.29
N SER A 399 -5.91 10.03 12.39
CA SER A 399 -6.04 11.48 12.33
C SER A 399 -7.39 11.91 11.74
N SER A 400 -7.68 13.20 11.80
CA SER A 400 -8.90 13.81 11.26
C SER A 400 -8.55 14.95 10.30
N ILE A 401 -9.20 14.98 9.15
CA ILE A 401 -9.11 16.05 8.14
C ILE A 401 -10.48 16.50 7.69
N GLY A 402 -10.55 17.72 7.14
CA GLY A 402 -11.75 18.24 6.50
C GLY A 402 -11.97 17.62 5.12
N SER A 403 -13.19 17.75 4.59
CA SER A 403 -13.54 17.42 3.20
C SER A 403 -13.09 18.50 2.20
N ASP A 404 -12.05 19.26 2.53
CA ASP A 404 -11.55 20.41 1.78
C ASP A 404 -10.36 20.05 0.87
N ALA A 405 -9.87 21.04 0.11
CA ALA A 405 -8.75 20.84 -0.82
C ALA A 405 -7.46 20.45 -0.09
N SER A 406 -7.21 21.05 1.08
CA SER A 406 -6.05 20.73 1.92
C SER A 406 -6.08 19.27 2.37
N GLY A 407 -7.23 18.78 2.84
CA GLY A 407 -7.42 17.39 3.24
C GLY A 407 -7.23 16.42 2.08
N SER A 408 -7.71 16.79 0.89
CA SER A 408 -7.54 16.01 -0.34
C SER A 408 -6.06 15.87 -0.73
N ILE A 409 -5.30 16.97 -0.67
CA ILE A 409 -3.84 16.98 -0.95
C ILE A 409 -3.09 16.07 0.04
N LEU A 410 -3.37 16.21 1.34
CA LEU A 410 -2.72 15.40 2.37
C LEU A 410 -3.01 13.89 2.19
N LEU A 411 -4.27 13.54 1.91
CA LEU A 411 -4.66 12.16 1.69
C LEU A 411 -4.02 11.56 0.43
N GLU A 412 -3.91 12.34 -0.65
CA GLU A 412 -3.23 11.91 -1.87
C GLU A 412 -1.72 11.71 -1.64
N ASN A 413 -1.08 12.59 -0.88
CA ASN A 413 0.34 12.45 -0.52
C ASN A 413 0.61 11.18 0.28
N LEU A 414 -0.22 10.85 1.28
CA LEU A 414 -0.11 9.60 2.02
C LEU A 414 -0.27 8.37 1.11
N LYS A 415 -1.21 8.40 0.17
CA LYS A 415 -1.41 7.32 -0.80
C LYS A 415 -0.22 7.17 -1.74
N LYS A 416 0.37 8.27 -2.22
CA LYS A 416 1.59 8.25 -3.06
C LYS A 416 2.79 7.67 -2.31
N LEU A 417 2.87 7.87 -1.00
CA LEU A 417 3.88 7.23 -0.14
C LEU A 417 3.60 5.74 0.12
N GLY A 418 2.43 5.23 -0.27
CA GLY A 418 2.00 3.86 0.02
C GLY A 418 1.56 3.63 1.46
N MET A 419 1.28 4.70 2.22
CA MET A 419 0.84 4.59 3.62
C MET A 419 -0.63 4.17 3.72
N ASN A 420 -0.95 3.38 4.75
CA ASN A 420 -2.32 2.96 5.03
C ASN A 420 -3.17 4.16 5.53
N THR A 421 -4.14 4.59 4.72
CA THR A 421 -5.01 5.73 5.05
C THR A 421 -6.31 5.34 5.77
N SER A 422 -6.49 4.08 6.18
CA SER A 422 -7.73 3.63 6.83
C SER A 422 -7.99 4.26 8.20
N GLY A 423 -6.96 4.79 8.85
CA GLY A 423 -7.08 5.54 10.11
C GLY A 423 -7.42 7.02 9.94
N ILE A 424 -7.48 7.54 8.71
CA ILE A 424 -7.77 8.95 8.43
C ILE A 424 -9.28 9.16 8.29
N ARG A 425 -9.86 9.93 9.21
CA ARG A 425 -11.27 10.31 9.19
C ARG A 425 -11.44 11.61 8.41
N ILE A 426 -12.37 11.60 7.45
CA ILE A 426 -12.77 12.79 6.69
C ILE A 426 -14.09 13.30 7.28
N SER A 427 -14.18 14.60 7.53
CA SER A 427 -15.36 15.26 8.10
C SER A 427 -15.78 16.47 7.28
N ASP A 428 -17.06 16.59 6.95
CA ASP A 428 -17.64 17.76 6.27
C ASP A 428 -17.78 18.98 7.22
N ASN A 429 -17.65 18.76 8.54
CA ASN A 429 -17.87 19.76 9.58
C ASN A 429 -16.58 20.31 10.19
N LEU A 430 -15.41 19.88 9.68
CA LEU A 430 -14.11 20.32 10.17
C LEU A 430 -13.30 20.90 9.01
N SER A 431 -12.51 21.93 9.28
CA SER A 431 -11.43 22.34 8.39
C SER A 431 -10.22 21.44 8.63
N THR A 432 -9.48 21.10 7.56
CA THR A 432 -8.18 20.44 7.70
C THR A 432 -7.22 21.35 8.45
N ALA A 433 -6.41 20.78 9.34
CA ALA A 433 -5.41 21.54 10.08
C ALA A 433 -4.36 22.17 9.14
N VAL A 434 -4.06 23.44 9.36
CA VAL A 434 -3.11 24.22 8.56
C VAL A 434 -2.15 24.97 9.46
N TYR A 435 -0.86 24.83 9.17
CA TYR A 435 0.18 25.69 9.72
C TYR A 435 0.66 26.64 8.63
N SER A 436 0.51 27.94 8.84
CA SER A 436 0.91 28.97 7.86
C SER A 436 1.93 29.91 8.49
N ALA A 437 3.16 29.90 7.98
CA ALA A 437 4.25 30.75 8.43
C ALA A 437 4.69 31.72 7.33
N VAL A 438 5.11 32.92 7.75
CA VAL A 438 5.73 33.94 6.90
C VAL A 438 7.16 34.14 7.39
N LEU A 439 8.12 33.93 6.49
CA LEU A 439 9.55 34.15 6.71
C LEU A 439 9.97 35.45 6.02
N ASP A 440 10.87 36.19 6.64
CA ASP A 440 11.48 37.38 6.05
C ASP A 440 12.56 37.01 5.00
N SER A 441 13.29 38.01 4.51
CA SER A 441 14.35 37.81 3.52
C SER A 441 15.62 37.15 4.05
N THR A 442 15.81 37.05 5.37
CA THR A 442 16.91 36.28 5.97
C THR A 442 16.50 34.82 6.23
N GLY A 443 15.21 34.51 6.09
CA GLY A 443 14.63 33.20 6.39
C GLY A 443 14.14 33.09 7.83
N ASP A 444 14.20 34.17 8.60
CA ASP A 444 13.71 34.20 9.97
C ASP A 444 12.18 34.32 9.99
N MET A 445 11.55 33.66 10.95
CA MET A 445 10.09 33.68 11.08
C MET A 445 9.60 35.04 11.58
N ASP A 446 8.73 35.67 10.78
CA ASP A 446 8.16 36.98 11.07
C ASP A 446 6.75 36.88 11.67
N ALA A 447 5.95 35.89 11.25
CA ALA A 447 4.67 35.53 11.85
C ALA A 447 4.26 34.10 11.48
N ALA A 448 3.45 33.45 12.32
CA ALA A 448 2.81 32.18 11.99
C ALA A 448 1.39 32.09 12.58
N VAL A 449 0.52 31.36 11.90
CA VAL A 449 -0.83 31.00 12.35
C VAL A 449 -0.96 29.48 12.25
N ALA A 450 -1.42 28.86 13.34
CA ALA A 450 -1.62 27.42 13.43
C ALA A 450 -3.10 27.13 13.75
N ASP A 451 -3.87 26.68 12.76
CA ASP A 451 -5.19 26.13 12.99
C ASP A 451 -5.07 24.61 13.17
N MET A 452 -5.14 24.18 14.43
CA MET A 452 -4.99 22.77 14.84
C MET A 452 -6.30 22.18 15.39
N SER A 453 -7.42 22.89 15.22
CA SER A 453 -8.72 22.55 15.79
C SER A 453 -9.25 21.17 15.36
N ALA A 454 -8.84 20.70 14.18
CA ALA A 454 -9.20 19.37 13.67
C ALA A 454 -8.86 18.24 14.64
N PHE A 455 -7.78 18.37 15.42
CA PHE A 455 -7.30 17.32 16.32
C PHE A 455 -8.07 17.25 17.63
N GLU A 456 -8.78 18.32 18.01
CA GLU A 456 -9.67 18.31 19.17
C GLU A 456 -10.88 17.39 18.97
N SER A 457 -11.22 17.08 17.71
CA SER A 457 -12.27 16.13 17.34
C SER A 457 -11.87 14.66 17.46
N ILE A 458 -10.58 14.37 17.66
CA ILE A 458 -10.06 13.00 17.79
C ILE A 458 -10.34 12.54 19.21
N GLU A 459 -11.54 11.98 19.41
CA GLU A 459 -11.92 11.36 20.67
C GLU A 459 -11.38 9.94 20.78
N SER A 460 -10.86 9.57 21.96
CA SER A 460 -10.32 8.23 22.21
C SER A 460 -11.30 7.10 21.85
N LYS A 461 -12.62 7.30 22.07
CA LYS A 461 -13.67 6.32 21.74
C LYS A 461 -13.75 5.93 20.25
N VAL A 462 -13.22 6.77 19.35
CA VAL A 462 -13.17 6.48 17.90
C VAL A 462 -12.07 5.45 17.60
N ILE A 463 -11.07 5.35 18.46
CA ILE A 463 -10.01 4.35 18.38
C ILE A 463 -10.52 3.09 19.05
N SER A 464 -10.74 2.01 18.31
CA SER A 464 -11.26 0.75 18.88
C SER A 464 -10.22 0.03 19.74
N ASP A 465 -10.64 -0.65 20.81
CA ASP A 465 -9.74 -1.50 21.64
C ASP A 465 -9.02 -2.55 20.80
N LYS A 466 -9.69 -3.11 19.78
CA LYS A 466 -9.09 -4.07 18.85
C LYS A 466 -7.94 -3.49 18.04
N ALA A 467 -7.91 -2.18 17.79
CA ALA A 467 -6.80 -1.53 17.12
C ALA A 467 -5.62 -1.34 18.07
N ILE A 468 -5.90 -0.99 19.33
CA ILE A 468 -4.92 -0.86 20.41
C ILE A 468 -4.27 -2.21 20.69
N ASP A 469 -5.06 -3.25 20.96
CA ASP A 469 -4.63 -4.62 21.28
C ASP A 469 -3.74 -5.26 20.19
N LYS A 470 -3.91 -4.83 18.94
CA LYS A 470 -3.07 -5.29 17.82
C LYS A 470 -1.74 -4.55 17.71
N ALA A 471 -1.60 -3.40 18.35
CA ALA A 471 -0.37 -2.62 18.31
C ALA A 471 0.61 -3.14 19.37
N LYS A 472 1.91 -3.06 19.06
CA LYS A 472 2.96 -3.24 20.08
C LYS A 472 3.18 -1.99 20.90
N LEU A 473 2.94 -0.84 20.27
CA LEU A 473 3.17 0.47 20.86
C LEU A 473 2.16 1.47 20.29
N VAL A 474 1.64 2.32 21.16
CA VAL A 474 0.74 3.44 20.80
C VAL A 474 1.44 4.75 21.07
N ILE A 475 1.53 5.60 20.05
CA ILE A 475 2.11 6.95 20.13
C ILE A 475 0.96 7.98 20.14
N ALA A 476 0.97 8.87 21.12
CA ALA A 476 0.05 9.99 21.22
C ALA A 476 0.79 11.32 21.04
N ASP A 477 0.32 12.11 20.08
CA ASP A 477 0.77 13.47 19.78
C ASP A 477 0.19 14.47 20.80
N GLY A 478 1.02 15.40 21.30
CA GLY A 478 0.61 16.47 22.22
C GLY A 478 -0.48 17.42 21.70
N ASN A 479 -0.80 17.40 20.41
CA ASN A 479 -1.94 18.14 19.85
C ASN A 479 -3.30 17.59 20.27
N LEU A 480 -3.38 16.35 20.75
CA LEU A 480 -4.61 15.77 21.26
C LEU A 480 -5.08 16.49 22.53
N ILE A 481 -6.39 16.45 22.81
CA ILE A 481 -6.93 17.00 24.05
C ILE A 481 -6.55 16.12 25.26
N PRO A 482 -6.40 16.71 26.46
CA PRO A 482 -5.99 15.97 27.67
C PRO A 482 -6.82 14.71 27.94
N ALA A 483 -8.15 14.81 27.82
CA ALA A 483 -9.06 13.68 28.06
C ALA A 483 -8.82 12.51 27.09
N THR A 484 -8.47 12.79 25.83
CA THR A 484 -8.15 11.75 24.84
C THR A 484 -6.85 11.05 25.19
N ILE A 485 -5.81 11.80 25.58
CA ILE A 485 -4.50 11.23 25.96
C ILE A 485 -4.65 10.31 27.17
N GLY A 486 -5.31 10.79 28.23
CA GLY A 486 -5.54 10.03 29.46
C GLY A 486 -6.31 8.73 29.24
N ASP A 487 -7.45 8.80 28.56
CA ASP A 487 -8.29 7.62 28.27
C ASP A 487 -7.56 6.62 27.36
N LEU A 488 -6.87 7.11 26.31
CA LEU A 488 -6.11 6.26 25.40
C LEU A 488 -5.02 5.48 26.15
N PHE A 489 -4.22 6.15 26.98
CA PHE A 489 -3.15 5.49 27.73
C PHE A 489 -3.69 4.53 28.78
N THR A 490 -4.76 4.88 29.48
CA THR A 490 -5.43 4.00 30.44
C THR A 490 -5.88 2.70 29.76
N ARG A 491 -6.50 2.81 28.58
CA ARG A 491 -6.92 1.65 27.78
C ARG A 491 -5.75 0.82 27.28
N CYS A 492 -4.64 1.45 26.88
CA CYS A 492 -3.42 0.73 26.48
C CYS A 492 -2.86 -0.09 27.65
N VAL A 493 -2.78 0.48 28.85
CA VAL A 493 -2.32 -0.24 30.06
C VAL A 493 -3.21 -1.44 30.35
N HIS A 494 -4.55 -1.29 30.28
CA HIS A 494 -5.48 -2.41 30.47
C HIS A 494 -5.31 -3.54 29.45
N LEU A 495 -4.90 -3.20 28.22
CA LEU A 495 -4.63 -4.18 27.16
C LEU A 495 -3.18 -4.67 27.14
N GLY A 496 -2.32 -4.16 28.03
CA GLY A 496 -0.91 -4.53 28.10
C GLY A 496 -0.06 -4.01 26.94
N VAL A 497 -0.44 -2.89 26.34
CA VAL A 497 0.25 -2.26 25.20
C VAL A 497 1.07 -1.06 25.69
N ASP A 498 2.30 -0.95 25.20
CA ASP A 498 3.21 0.15 25.57
C ASP A 498 2.76 1.48 24.96
N THR A 499 3.07 2.56 25.67
CA THR A 499 2.62 3.92 25.35
C THR A 499 3.80 4.88 25.20
N TRP A 500 3.71 5.75 24.21
CA TRP A 500 4.67 6.82 23.94
C TRP A 500 3.95 8.16 23.81
N PHE A 501 4.40 9.17 24.55
CA PHE A 501 3.91 10.53 24.38
C PHE A 501 4.95 11.40 23.67
N GLU A 502 4.53 12.07 22.61
CA GLU A 502 5.35 13.04 21.90
C GLU A 502 4.82 14.46 22.13
N PRO A 503 5.50 15.28 22.96
CA PRO A 503 5.18 16.70 23.09
C PRO A 503 5.39 17.44 21.77
N THR A 504 4.59 18.47 21.52
CA THR A 504 4.67 19.24 20.26
C THR A 504 5.00 20.72 20.46
N SER A 505 4.84 21.20 21.69
CA SER A 505 5.24 22.54 22.13
C SER A 505 5.20 22.59 23.65
N VAL A 506 5.88 23.57 24.25
CA VAL A 506 5.88 23.81 25.70
C VAL A 506 4.45 23.89 26.27
N GLN A 507 3.53 24.58 25.58
CA GLN A 507 2.14 24.71 26.05
C GLN A 507 1.33 23.42 25.95
N LYS A 508 1.67 22.54 25.01
CA LYS A 508 0.96 21.27 24.77
C LYS A 508 1.56 20.10 25.54
N ALA A 509 2.83 20.22 25.93
CA ALA A 509 3.57 19.22 26.69
C ALA A 509 2.86 18.85 28.00
N ILE A 510 2.22 19.82 28.67
CA ILE A 510 1.52 19.60 29.95
C ILE A 510 0.20 18.82 29.82
N ARG A 511 -0.33 18.62 28.61
CA ARG A 511 -1.65 17.98 28.41
C ARG A 511 -1.69 16.52 28.85
N VAL A 512 -0.56 15.83 28.87
CA VAL A 512 -0.45 14.48 29.44
C VAL A 512 -0.65 14.48 30.96
N VAL A 513 -0.23 15.56 31.63
CA VAL A 513 -0.43 15.77 33.07
C VAL A 513 -1.90 16.08 33.34
N GLU A 514 -2.44 17.08 32.65
CA GLU A 514 -3.86 17.49 32.76
C GLU A 514 -4.84 16.35 32.45
N GLY A 515 -4.43 15.41 31.58
CA GLY A 515 -5.22 14.24 31.20
C GLY A 515 -5.10 13.06 32.16
N GLY A 516 -4.21 13.11 33.15
CA GLY A 516 -3.93 11.99 34.05
C GLY A 516 -3.20 10.82 33.38
N GLY A 517 -2.50 11.05 32.26
CA GLY A 517 -1.83 10.01 31.47
C GLY A 517 -0.42 9.65 31.95
N VAL A 518 0.19 10.45 32.83
CA VAL A 518 1.62 10.35 33.21
C VAL A 518 2.00 8.96 33.75
N SER A 519 1.22 8.43 34.68
CA SER A 519 1.47 7.11 35.29
C SER A 519 1.18 5.94 34.34
N SER A 520 0.41 6.16 33.27
CA SER A 520 0.09 5.15 32.24
C SER A 520 1.08 5.16 31.06
N MET A 521 1.99 6.12 31.05
CA MET A 521 3.00 6.29 30.00
C MET A 521 4.23 5.42 30.26
N LYS A 522 4.81 4.84 29.20
CA LYS A 522 6.09 4.12 29.28
C LYS A 522 7.26 4.92 28.73
N TYR A 523 7.04 5.63 27.62
CA TYR A 523 8.05 6.43 26.92
C TYR A 523 7.55 7.87 26.73
N MET A 524 8.47 8.82 26.75
CA MET A 524 8.24 10.18 26.27
C MET A 524 9.52 10.81 25.74
N SER A 525 9.42 11.73 24.79
CA SER A 525 10.57 12.37 24.16
C SER A 525 10.49 13.92 24.11
N PRO A 526 10.45 14.60 25.27
CA PRO A 526 10.41 16.06 25.31
C PRO A 526 11.74 16.67 24.87
N ASN A 527 11.74 17.95 24.48
CA ASN A 527 12.94 18.78 24.61
C ASN A 527 13.10 19.30 26.06
N ALA A 528 14.22 19.97 26.35
CA ALA A 528 14.52 20.48 27.69
C ALA A 528 13.45 21.43 28.26
N ASP A 529 12.88 22.31 27.42
CA ASP A 529 11.87 23.29 27.87
C ASP A 529 10.50 22.64 28.08
N GLU A 530 10.14 21.69 27.23
CA GLU A 530 8.92 20.87 27.39
C GLU A 530 8.98 20.00 28.64
N LEU A 531 10.14 19.39 28.91
CA LEU A 531 10.37 18.64 30.14
C LEU A 531 10.19 19.55 31.36
N HIS A 532 10.77 20.75 31.33
CA HIS A 532 10.63 21.71 32.42
C HIS A 532 9.17 22.08 32.68
N ALA A 533 8.39 22.31 31.62
CA ALA A 533 6.96 22.60 31.73
C ALA A 533 6.18 21.41 32.34
N ILE A 534 6.47 20.18 31.90
CA ILE A 534 5.85 18.96 32.45
C ILE A 534 6.19 18.79 33.93
N SER A 535 7.47 18.91 34.30
CA SER A 535 7.94 18.85 35.69
C SER A 535 7.23 19.88 36.58
N ASN A 536 7.12 21.12 36.11
CA ASN A 536 6.41 22.17 36.84
C ASN A 536 4.91 21.89 37.00
N ALA A 537 4.24 21.40 35.96
CA ALA A 537 2.83 21.02 36.03
C ALA A 537 2.60 19.89 37.05
N ILE A 538 3.45 18.86 37.04
CA ILE A 538 3.42 17.76 38.02
C ILE A 538 3.55 18.30 39.44
N ARG A 539 4.51 19.20 39.69
CA ARG A 539 4.73 19.81 41.02
C ARG A 539 3.59 20.69 41.50
N GLN A 540 2.73 21.17 40.60
CA GLN A 540 1.55 21.95 40.96
C GLN A 540 0.36 21.05 41.31
N GLU A 541 0.23 19.89 40.66
CA GLU A 541 -0.85 18.93 40.95
C GLU A 541 -0.56 18.05 42.17
N THR A 542 0.71 17.71 42.41
CA THR A 542 1.14 17.01 43.62
C THR A 542 1.68 18.02 44.62
N GLU A 543 1.10 18.11 45.83
CA GLU A 543 1.78 18.78 46.94
C GLU A 543 3.19 18.20 47.03
N LEU A 544 4.22 19.01 46.76
CA LEU A 544 5.62 18.61 46.88
C LEU A 544 5.84 17.98 48.25
N SER A 545 5.87 16.65 48.33
CA SER A 545 6.24 15.99 49.56
C SER A 545 7.71 16.34 49.83
N ALA A 546 8.10 16.48 51.10
CA ALA A 546 9.49 16.69 51.51
C ALA A 546 10.46 15.64 50.93
N GLU A 547 9.92 14.55 50.40
CA GLU A 547 10.58 13.39 49.84
C GLU A 547 11.12 13.62 48.41
N ASN A 548 10.42 14.40 47.57
CA ASN A 548 10.92 14.76 46.23
C ASN A 548 12.17 15.64 46.32
N ASN A 549 12.15 16.61 47.25
CA ASN A 549 13.31 17.46 47.53
C ASN A 549 14.50 16.61 48.04
N ALA A 550 14.24 15.60 48.88
CA ALA A 550 15.27 14.68 49.36
C ALA A 550 15.83 13.78 48.25
N ALA A 551 15.03 13.43 47.23
CA ALA A 551 15.50 12.66 46.07
C ALA A 551 16.42 13.51 45.17
N HIS A 552 16.13 14.80 44.98
CA HIS A 552 16.96 15.74 44.21
C HIS A 552 18.36 15.90 44.83
N GLU A 553 18.44 16.02 46.16
CA GLU A 553 19.71 16.16 46.89
C GLU A 553 20.57 14.87 46.88
N ARG A 554 19.93 13.70 46.75
CA ARG A 554 20.60 12.39 46.84
C ARG A 554 21.09 11.82 45.52
N PHE A 555 20.74 12.42 44.38
CA PHE A 555 21.23 11.96 43.08
C PHE A 555 22.50 12.73 42.67
N PRO A 556 23.71 12.16 42.85
CA PRO A 556 24.93 12.81 42.43
C PRO A 556 25.08 12.72 40.90
N LEU A 557 25.39 13.84 40.26
CA LEU A 557 25.95 13.82 38.91
C LEU A 557 27.38 13.28 39.01
N THR A 558 27.65 12.17 38.32
CA THR A 558 28.95 11.46 38.39
C THR A 558 30.01 12.04 37.47
N LYS A 559 29.63 12.99 36.61
CA LYS A 559 30.50 13.64 35.63
C LYS A 559 30.01 15.07 35.36
N GLU A 560 30.92 16.03 35.25
CA GLU A 560 30.60 17.34 34.67
C GLU A 560 30.60 17.20 33.14
N SER A 561 29.59 17.75 32.46
CA SER A 561 29.58 17.77 31.00
C SER A 561 30.63 18.76 30.49
N GLY A 562 31.41 18.37 29.49
CA GLY A 562 32.31 19.30 28.78
C GLY A 562 31.57 20.25 27.83
N ILE A 563 30.25 20.08 27.64
CA ILE A 563 29.45 20.75 26.61
C ILE A 563 28.25 21.50 27.23
N ILE A 564 27.59 20.91 28.23
CA ILE A 564 26.38 21.44 28.86
C ILE A 564 26.75 22.11 30.20
N PRO A 565 26.34 23.35 30.47
CA PRO A 565 26.64 24.03 31.72
C PRO A 565 26.10 23.28 32.94
N GLN A 566 26.86 23.29 34.05
CA GLN A 566 26.48 22.60 35.29
C GLN A 566 25.08 22.99 35.81
N GLU A 567 24.71 24.26 35.70
CA GLU A 567 23.39 24.75 36.11
C GLU A 567 22.25 24.12 35.27
N GLU A 568 22.48 23.92 33.98
CA GLU A 568 21.52 23.28 33.08
C GLU A 568 21.44 21.77 33.35
N MET A 569 22.57 21.11 33.63
CA MET A 569 22.59 19.70 34.05
C MET A 569 21.78 19.49 35.35
N GLU A 570 21.95 20.37 36.34
CA GLU A 570 21.20 20.31 37.61
C GLU A 570 19.70 20.53 37.39
N ARG A 571 19.31 21.47 36.52
CA ARG A 571 17.91 21.69 36.13
C ARG A 571 17.32 20.43 35.48
N LEU A 572 17.99 19.89 34.46
CA LEU A 572 17.57 18.68 33.75
C LEU A 572 17.43 17.50 34.71
N LYS A 573 18.39 17.31 35.61
CA LYS A 573 18.37 16.27 36.64
C LYS A 573 17.11 16.37 37.51
N ASN A 574 16.82 17.56 38.05
CA ASN A 574 15.69 17.76 38.96
C ASN A 574 14.35 17.55 38.24
N ASP A 575 14.24 18.01 37.00
CA ASP A 575 13.03 17.85 36.20
C ASP A 575 12.81 16.38 35.80
N LEU A 576 13.86 15.69 35.36
CA LEU A 576 13.80 14.26 35.06
C LEU A 576 13.41 13.41 36.27
N ILE A 577 14.00 13.64 37.44
CA ILE A 577 13.63 12.90 38.66
C ILE A 577 12.16 13.11 38.99
N THR A 578 11.68 14.36 38.91
CA THR A 578 10.28 14.70 39.18
C THR A 578 9.35 13.95 38.23
N THR A 579 9.63 14.01 36.92
CA THR A 579 8.81 13.36 35.90
C THR A 579 8.84 11.83 36.01
N LEU A 580 10.03 11.23 36.20
CA LEU A 580 10.18 9.79 36.32
C LEU A 580 9.47 9.23 37.56
N LEU A 581 9.53 9.92 38.70
CA LEU A 581 8.81 9.52 39.91
C LEU A 581 7.29 9.58 39.70
N ALA A 582 6.78 10.61 39.00
CA ALA A 582 5.36 10.68 38.65
C ALA A 582 4.93 9.62 37.63
N MET A 583 5.85 9.21 36.75
CA MET A 583 5.63 8.08 35.85
C MET A 583 5.67 6.74 36.58
N ALA A 584 6.36 6.61 37.72
CA ALA A 584 6.46 5.35 38.43
C ALA A 584 5.08 4.83 38.86
N ASP A 585 4.79 3.57 38.54
CA ASP A 585 3.61 2.89 39.05
C ASP A 585 3.95 2.23 40.39
N GLY A 586 3.07 2.38 41.39
CA GLY A 586 3.26 1.87 42.75
C GLY A 586 3.28 0.34 42.81
N ASP A 587 2.62 -0.34 41.88
CA ASP A 587 2.40 -1.80 41.95
C ASP A 587 3.36 -2.64 41.08
N THR A 588 3.91 -2.11 39.98
CA THR A 588 4.51 -2.98 38.93
C THR A 588 6.02 -2.85 38.70
N LYS A 589 6.74 -1.89 39.32
CA LYS A 589 8.20 -1.65 39.15
C LYS A 589 8.75 -1.83 37.72
N ARG A 590 7.94 -1.56 36.70
CA ARG A 590 8.35 -1.72 35.30
C ARG A 590 9.29 -0.58 34.89
N PRO A 591 10.28 -0.85 34.00
CA PRO A 591 11.12 0.20 33.43
C PRO A 591 10.30 1.21 32.63
N LYS A 592 10.60 2.49 32.80
CA LYS A 592 10.04 3.61 32.03
C LYS A 592 11.13 4.60 31.67
N HIS A 593 10.95 5.30 30.55
CA HIS A 593 12.03 6.05 29.92
C HIS A 593 11.57 7.44 29.47
N VAL A 594 12.45 8.42 29.65
CA VAL A 594 12.32 9.80 29.18
C VAL A 594 13.54 10.12 28.33
N MET A 595 13.32 10.54 27.08
CA MET A 595 14.37 10.88 26.13
C MET A 595 14.36 12.39 25.87
N VAL A 596 15.29 13.11 26.49
CA VAL A 596 15.34 14.56 26.37
C VAL A 596 16.21 14.96 25.19
N THR A 597 15.63 15.62 24.19
CA THR A 597 16.41 16.17 23.07
C THR A 597 17.13 17.45 23.49
N LEU A 598 18.44 17.52 23.22
CA LEU A 598 19.33 18.63 23.60
C LEU A 598 19.90 19.35 22.37
N GLY A 599 19.17 19.28 21.25
CA GLY A 599 19.60 19.82 19.96
C GLY A 599 20.92 19.22 19.49
N LYS A 600 21.89 20.06 19.13
CA LYS A 600 23.22 19.62 18.68
C LYS A 600 24.02 18.84 19.72
N ASN A 601 23.64 18.93 21.00
CA ASN A 601 24.35 18.27 22.09
C ASN A 601 23.91 16.80 22.28
N GLY A 602 22.97 16.29 21.47
CA GLY A 602 22.54 14.90 21.50
C GLY A 602 21.27 14.65 22.31
N VAL A 603 21.18 13.49 22.96
CA VAL A 603 19.98 13.04 23.68
C VAL A 603 20.34 12.54 25.07
N LEU A 604 19.57 12.95 26.08
CA LEU A 604 19.70 12.44 27.45
C LEU A 604 18.59 11.42 27.71
N VAL A 605 18.96 10.15 27.86
CA VAL A 605 18.04 9.06 28.18
C VAL A 605 18.04 8.85 29.69
N ALA A 606 16.89 9.07 30.32
CA ALA A 606 16.69 8.84 31.74
C ALA A 606 15.67 7.73 31.95
N SER A 607 16.00 6.78 32.82
CA SER A 607 15.14 5.61 33.07
C SER A 607 14.91 5.40 34.55
N ILE A 608 13.68 5.00 34.91
CA ILE A 608 13.31 4.55 36.25
C ILE A 608 13.08 3.04 36.27
N ASN A 609 13.47 2.37 37.36
CA ASN A 609 13.41 0.91 37.56
C ASN A 609 14.25 0.10 36.57
N MET A 610 15.29 0.70 35.99
CA MET A 610 16.33 -0.03 35.27
C MET A 610 17.37 -0.53 36.28
N ALA A 611 17.70 -1.83 36.23
CA ALA A 611 18.70 -2.40 37.13
C ALA A 611 20.10 -1.88 36.79
N ALA A 612 20.91 -1.65 37.83
CA ALA A 612 22.25 -1.10 37.69
C ALA A 612 23.20 -2.00 36.89
N ASP A 613 23.11 -3.31 37.11
CA ASP A 613 23.94 -4.28 36.40
C ASP A 613 23.55 -4.33 34.92
N ASN A 614 22.25 -4.31 34.60
CA ASN A 614 21.77 -4.21 33.21
C ASN A 614 22.27 -2.94 32.51
N LEU A 615 22.30 -1.79 33.20
CA LEU A 615 22.82 -0.56 32.58
C LEU A 615 24.29 -0.69 32.19
N ARG A 616 25.11 -1.29 33.06
CA ARG A 616 26.53 -1.47 32.77
C ARG A 616 26.75 -2.43 31.60
N GLU A 617 26.02 -3.55 31.57
CA GLU A 617 26.04 -4.48 30.45
C GLU A 617 25.65 -3.80 29.13
N ILE A 618 24.54 -3.04 29.13
CA ILE A 618 24.10 -2.29 27.94
C ILE A 618 25.19 -1.31 27.47
N VAL A 619 25.76 -0.54 28.40
CA VAL A 619 26.78 0.47 28.08
C VAL A 619 28.06 -0.19 27.54
N ASP A 620 28.45 -1.33 28.10
CA ASP A 620 29.63 -2.09 27.65
C ASP A 620 29.40 -2.71 26.24
N ASP A 621 28.14 -2.98 25.88
CA ASP A 621 27.73 -3.50 24.56
C ASP A 621 27.51 -2.40 23.51
N CYS A 622 27.53 -1.12 23.87
CA CYS A 622 27.44 -0.01 22.92
C CYS A 622 28.74 0.15 22.12
N ASP A 623 28.63 0.26 20.79
CA ASP A 623 29.74 0.59 19.88
C ASP A 623 29.83 2.10 19.55
N PHE A 624 29.11 2.93 20.31
CA PHE A 624 29.03 4.38 20.20
C PHE A 624 29.26 5.08 21.55
N ASP A 625 29.56 6.38 21.50
CA ASP A 625 29.86 7.17 22.70
C ASP A 625 28.63 7.31 23.61
N VAL A 626 28.79 6.92 24.87
CA VAL A 626 27.79 7.06 25.93
C VAL A 626 28.42 7.58 27.22
N GLU A 627 27.73 8.48 27.90
CA GLU A 627 28.17 9.05 29.17
C GLU A 627 27.15 8.81 30.26
N ILE A 628 27.51 8.02 31.28
CA ILE A 628 26.68 7.86 32.47
C ILE A 628 26.79 9.14 33.32
N TRP A 629 25.72 9.93 33.35
CA TRP A 629 25.61 11.13 34.17
C TRP A 629 25.24 10.83 35.62
N GLY A 630 24.56 9.72 35.87
CA GLY A 630 24.32 9.27 37.23
C GLY A 630 23.43 8.04 37.31
N MET A 631 23.54 7.34 38.44
CA MET A 631 22.70 6.20 38.77
C MET A 631 22.54 6.13 40.29
N HIS A 632 21.29 6.19 40.76
CA HIS A 632 21.03 6.18 42.19
C HIS A 632 19.67 5.56 42.54
N HIS A 633 19.58 4.98 43.73
CA HIS A 633 18.29 4.60 44.31
C HIS A 633 17.55 5.83 44.80
N VAL A 634 16.32 6.00 44.33
CA VAL A 634 15.44 7.09 44.73
C VAL A 634 14.31 6.54 45.61
N HIS A 635 13.40 7.42 46.05
CA HIS A 635 12.31 7.06 46.94
C HIS A 635 11.46 5.87 46.43
N GLY A 636 10.84 5.10 47.33
CA GLY A 636 9.93 4.00 46.97
C GLY A 636 10.63 2.70 46.55
N GLY A 637 11.96 2.64 46.67
CA GLY A 637 12.75 1.50 46.21
C GLY A 637 12.83 1.44 44.68
N HIS A 638 12.73 2.59 44.02
CA HIS A 638 12.98 2.78 42.59
C HIS A 638 14.47 3.12 42.37
N SER A 639 14.99 2.81 41.19
CA SER A 639 16.32 3.25 40.72
C SER A 639 16.14 4.22 39.57
N VAL A 640 16.90 5.31 39.56
CA VAL A 640 16.96 6.24 38.42
C VAL A 640 18.35 6.17 37.79
N THR A 641 18.38 6.24 36.47
CA THR A 641 19.59 6.27 35.65
C THR A 641 19.49 7.44 34.69
N MET A 642 20.62 8.08 34.38
CA MET A 642 20.72 9.16 33.39
C MET A 642 21.95 8.91 32.54
N VAL A 643 21.74 8.73 31.24
CA VAL A 643 22.78 8.41 30.27
C VAL A 643 22.67 9.38 29.10
N HIS A 644 23.74 10.09 28.83
CA HIS A 644 23.83 11.05 27.73
C HIS A 644 24.48 10.39 26.52
N LEU A 645 23.82 10.50 25.37
CA LEU A 645 24.34 10.12 24.06
C LEU A 645 24.74 11.42 23.36
N PRO A 646 26.05 11.71 23.20
CA PRO A 646 26.51 12.94 22.57
C PRO A 646 26.07 13.07 21.11
N GLY A 647 25.71 14.28 20.71
CA GLY A 647 25.38 14.59 19.32
C GLY A 647 26.62 14.71 18.45
N ILE A 648 26.46 14.46 17.15
CA ILE A 648 27.50 14.68 16.14
C ILE A 648 27.10 15.91 15.30
N GLU A 649 28.03 16.84 15.13
CA GLU A 649 27.81 18.02 14.32
C GLU A 649 27.71 17.65 12.84
N ILE A 650 26.60 18.06 12.20
CA ILE A 650 26.32 17.79 10.79
C ILE A 650 25.82 19.05 10.08
N PRO A 651 25.99 19.17 8.75
CA PRO A 651 25.36 20.23 7.98
C PRO A 651 23.84 20.09 8.01
N VAL A 652 23.16 21.03 8.67
CA VAL A 652 21.69 21.04 8.77
C VAL A 652 21.11 21.75 7.56
N LYS A 653 20.17 21.08 6.88
CA LYS A 653 19.33 21.64 5.81
C LYS A 653 17.92 21.95 6.30
N ASN A 654 17.32 21.03 7.05
CA ASN A 654 15.97 21.19 7.57
C ASN A 654 15.88 20.61 8.98
N CYS A 655 15.50 21.43 9.97
CA CYS A 655 15.32 20.97 11.34
C CYS A 655 13.92 20.41 11.64
N THR A 656 12.95 20.62 10.74
CA THR A 656 11.59 20.08 10.90
C THR A 656 11.63 18.56 10.79
N GLY A 657 10.91 17.86 11.68
CA GLY A 657 10.82 16.40 11.66
C GLY A 657 12.05 15.63 12.18
N ALA A 658 13.12 16.32 12.62
CA ALA A 658 14.28 15.66 13.22
C ALA A 658 13.93 14.91 14.51
N GLY A 659 13.15 15.54 15.39
CA GLY A 659 12.61 14.90 16.61
C GLY A 659 11.69 13.73 16.27
N ASP A 660 10.78 13.92 15.30
CA ASP A 660 9.88 12.86 14.86
C ASP A 660 10.64 11.65 14.25
N SER A 661 11.77 11.92 13.58
CA SER A 661 12.67 10.89 13.04
C SER A 661 13.42 10.16 14.16
N LEU A 662 13.86 10.88 15.21
CA LEU A 662 14.42 10.30 16.43
C LEU A 662 13.44 9.31 17.05
N VAL A 663 12.18 9.70 17.20
CA VAL A 663 11.12 8.82 17.74
C VAL A 663 10.93 7.60 16.84
N GLY A 664 10.75 7.80 15.53
CA GLY A 664 10.51 6.69 14.60
C GLY A 664 11.67 5.68 14.56
N GLY A 665 12.92 6.13 14.54
CA GLY A 665 14.10 5.26 14.58
C GLY A 665 14.28 4.56 15.92
N THR A 666 13.93 5.23 17.03
CA THR A 666 13.96 4.60 18.37
C THR A 666 12.90 3.52 18.51
N VAL A 667 11.67 3.79 18.08
CA VAL A 667 10.59 2.80 18.07
C VAL A 667 10.96 1.61 17.19
N TYR A 668 11.63 1.85 16.06
CA TYR A 668 12.17 0.77 15.24
C TYR A 668 13.16 -0.12 16.00
N GLY A 669 14.18 0.48 16.65
CA GLY A 669 15.13 -0.29 17.46
C GLY A 669 14.45 -1.12 18.56
N LEU A 670 13.48 -0.53 19.27
CA LEU A 670 12.76 -1.22 20.34
C LEU A 670 11.96 -2.42 19.83
N LEU A 671 11.32 -2.30 18.65
CA LEU A 671 10.56 -3.40 18.06
C LEU A 671 11.44 -4.50 17.44
N GLU A 672 12.65 -4.16 17.04
CA GLU A 672 13.68 -5.12 16.61
C GLU A 672 14.39 -5.79 17.81
N GLY A 673 14.08 -5.37 19.05
CA GLY A 673 14.54 -6.01 20.27
C GLY A 673 15.81 -5.41 20.88
N TYR A 674 16.27 -4.26 20.39
CA TYR A 674 17.38 -3.51 20.99
C TYR A 674 16.94 -2.86 22.31
N ASP A 675 17.89 -2.61 23.21
CA ASP A 675 17.61 -1.85 24.42
C ASP A 675 17.38 -0.36 24.13
N ILE A 676 17.03 0.41 25.16
CA ILE A 676 16.67 1.83 25.01
C ILE A 676 17.83 2.71 24.53
N LEU A 677 19.08 2.43 24.89
CA LEU A 677 20.24 3.24 24.49
C LEU A 677 20.61 2.94 23.04
N GLN A 678 20.69 1.67 22.67
CA GLN A 678 20.89 1.25 21.28
C GLN A 678 19.77 1.77 20.37
N SER A 679 18.52 1.64 20.81
CA SER A 679 17.36 2.17 20.08
C SER A 679 17.43 3.69 19.94
N CYS A 680 17.77 4.42 21.01
CA CYS A 680 17.94 5.87 20.96
C CYS A 680 19.01 6.28 19.96
N HIS A 681 20.14 5.55 19.90
CA HIS A 681 21.20 5.79 18.92
C HIS A 681 20.71 5.60 17.48
N MET A 682 19.94 4.53 17.22
CA MET A 682 19.27 4.33 15.92
C MET A 682 18.34 5.50 15.58
N GLY A 683 17.60 6.01 16.57
CA GLY A 683 16.83 7.23 16.44
C GLY A 683 17.69 8.46 16.08
N MET A 684 18.84 8.63 16.73
CA MET A 684 19.77 9.73 16.44
C MET A 684 20.31 9.63 15.00
N ILE A 685 20.58 8.42 14.48
CA ILE A 685 20.92 8.21 13.06
C ILE A 685 19.78 8.66 12.14
N ALA A 686 18.54 8.26 12.44
CA ALA A 686 17.37 8.68 11.66
C ALA A 686 17.19 10.22 11.67
N ALA A 687 17.35 10.84 12.83
CA ALA A 687 17.29 12.30 12.99
C ALA A 687 18.38 13.00 12.18
N ARG A 688 19.63 12.49 12.20
CA ARG A 688 20.74 13.02 11.39
C ARG A 688 20.42 13.00 9.89
N LYS A 689 19.84 11.91 9.40
CA LYS A 689 19.43 11.82 7.98
C LYS A 689 18.36 12.83 7.61
N SER A 690 17.36 13.02 8.46
CA SER A 690 16.32 14.03 8.22
C SER A 690 16.87 15.45 8.30
N LEU A 691 17.78 15.73 9.25
CA LEU A 691 18.48 17.02 9.35
C LEU A 691 19.27 17.38 8.10
N ALA A 692 19.88 16.39 7.43
CA ALA A 692 20.64 16.58 6.19
C ALA A 692 19.77 16.64 4.92
N SER A 693 18.44 16.48 5.06
CA SER A 693 17.45 16.42 3.97
C SER A 693 16.69 17.75 3.84
N GLU A 694 16.16 18.02 2.64
CA GLU A 694 15.23 19.14 2.40
C GLU A 694 13.80 18.86 2.91
N HIS A 695 13.49 17.58 3.13
CA HIS A 695 12.21 17.09 3.63
C HIS A 695 12.27 16.84 5.13
N ALA A 696 11.14 17.02 5.81
CA ALA A 696 11.03 16.81 7.26
C ALA A 696 11.40 15.37 7.69
N ILE A 697 10.99 14.38 6.88
CA ILE A 697 11.48 13.00 6.97
C ILE A 697 12.30 12.71 5.72
N SER A 698 13.55 12.26 5.91
CA SER A 698 14.43 11.96 4.77
C SER A 698 13.82 10.91 3.85
N PRO A 699 13.73 11.17 2.52
CA PRO A 699 13.26 10.19 1.56
C PRO A 699 14.16 8.96 1.47
N GLU A 700 15.44 9.12 1.83
CA GLU A 700 16.45 8.05 1.82
C GLU A 700 16.36 7.13 3.03
N LEU A 701 15.59 7.50 4.06
CA LEU A 701 15.50 6.72 5.29
C LEU A 701 15.04 5.28 5.00
N ALA A 702 15.82 4.31 5.46
CA ALA A 702 15.57 2.89 5.32
C ALA A 702 16.28 2.11 6.45
N PRO A 703 15.85 0.89 6.79
CA PRO A 703 16.45 0.10 7.87
C PRO A 703 17.98 -0.01 7.81
N GLN A 704 18.53 -0.20 6.60
CA GLN A 704 19.96 -0.39 6.37
C GLN A 704 20.79 0.79 6.87
N ILE A 705 20.23 2.00 6.80
CA ILE A 705 20.94 3.21 7.24
C ILE A 705 21.21 3.15 8.74
N LEU A 706 20.24 2.66 9.52
CA LEU A 706 20.33 2.62 10.98
C LEU A 706 21.40 1.63 11.49
N TYR A 707 21.84 0.69 10.64
CA TYR A 707 22.90 -0.27 10.97
C TYR A 707 24.27 0.10 10.37
N SER A 708 24.29 1.05 9.42
CA SER A 708 25.48 1.32 8.60
C SER A 708 26.31 2.51 9.10
N GLU A 709 25.73 3.37 9.95
CA GLU A 709 26.40 4.57 10.43
C GLU A 709 26.75 4.42 11.91
N PRO A 710 28.02 4.66 12.30
CA PRO A 710 28.40 4.71 13.70
C PRO A 710 27.77 5.90 14.42
#